data_AF-A0A1Q5JUZ6-F1
#
_entry.id   AF-A0A1Q5JUZ6-F1
#
_cell.length_a   1.000
_cell.length_b   1.000
_cell.length_c   1.000
_cell.angle_alpha   90.00
_cell.angle_beta   90.00
_cell.angle_gamma   90.00
#
_symmetry.space_group_name_H-M   'P 1'
#
loop_
_entity.id
_entity.type
_entity.pdbx_description
1 polymer ?
#
loop_
_entity_poly.entity_id
_entity_poly.type
_entity_poly.pdbx_seq_one_letter_code
_entity_poly.pdbx_strand_id
1 'polypeptide(L)'
;MTSPHDPYVRVRGAREHNLRNADVDIPRDTLTVFTGVSGSGKSSLAFGTIYAEAQRRYFESVAPYARRLIHQVGAPAVGEVTGLPPAVSLEQRRSAPGARSSVGTVTTLSNSLRMLFSRAGDYPEGAERLDSDAFSPNTAAGACPRCHGLGRVHRTSEELLVPDPGLSIREGAIAAWPGAWQGKNLRDVLDALGHDVDRPWRELDPADREWILFTDEQPVVTVHPVREAGRIQRPYQGTYMSARRYVMHTFADSKSATLRAKAERFLSSEPCPVCGGSRLRPEAMAVTFAGRTIAELAGLALTELAGVLAAAGGDGTARVLTADLLARIGTVTELGLGYLSLDRTAPTLSSGELQRLRLATQLRAGLFGVVYVLDEPSAGLHPADTEALLAVLGRLKEAGNTVFVVEHQMDVVRRADWLVDVGPLAGEHGGRVLHSGPPAGLAGVADSATRRFLFPDAPPAPREVRAPSGWLRLYDVERHNVRGVDAAFPLGVFTAVTGVSGSGKSTLVGQVLAGALADRRGASEDQERPVIGYARAEGLEAVDRLVQVDQRPIGRTPRSNLATYTGLFDVVRKLFAATPLARERGYRAGRFSFNVTGGRCETCQGEGFVSVELLFLPSTYAPCPDCHGARYNPETLEVTLRGLNIAQVLDLTVESAAGFFAETPAAARSLGTLLDVGLGYLRLGQPATELSGGEAQRIKLAAELQRARRGHTLYLLDEPTTGLHPADVEVLMRQLHGLVEAGSTVVVVEHDMAVVAGADWVIDLGPGGGDRGGRVVAEGPPVAVAEAPKSRTAGYLRAALGLA
;
A
#
# COMPACT_ATOMS: atom_id res chain seq x y z
N MET A 1 46.07 8.24 11.50
CA MET A 1 46.00 6.76 11.52
C MET A 1 45.08 6.32 10.40
N THR A 2 45.62 5.78 9.31
CA THR A 2 44.86 5.25 8.17
C THR A 2 44.20 3.93 8.58
N SER A 3 42.88 3.86 8.54
CA SER A 3 42.12 2.64 8.84
C SER A 3 42.54 1.51 7.89
N PRO A 4 42.79 0.28 8.36
CA PRO A 4 43.14 -0.87 7.53
C PRO A 4 41.98 -1.41 6.66
N HIS A 5 40.80 -0.78 6.72
CA HIS A 5 39.61 -1.20 5.99
C HIS A 5 39.35 -0.31 4.78
N ASP A 6 39.05 -0.95 3.64
CA ASP A 6 38.68 -0.29 2.38
C ASP A 6 37.58 0.75 2.59
N PRO A 7 37.81 2.06 2.42
CA PRO A 7 36.83 3.09 2.79
C PRO A 7 35.63 3.18 1.84
N TYR A 8 35.58 2.37 0.79
CA TYR A 8 34.51 2.41 -0.20
C TYR A 8 33.81 1.07 -0.35
N VAL A 9 32.51 1.13 -0.61
CA VAL A 9 31.78 0.08 -1.33
C VAL A 9 32.01 0.31 -2.81
N ARG A 10 32.69 -0.62 -3.48
CA ARG A 10 32.93 -0.54 -4.93
C ARG A 10 32.10 -1.57 -5.66
N VAL A 11 31.27 -1.13 -6.59
CA VAL A 11 30.48 -1.97 -7.47
C VAL A 11 31.10 -1.92 -8.86
N ARG A 12 31.29 -3.08 -9.48
CA ARG A 12 31.85 -3.20 -10.83
C ARG A 12 30.99 -4.09 -11.72
N GLY A 13 30.66 -3.58 -12.90
CA GLY A 13 29.90 -4.27 -13.94
C GLY A 13 28.50 -4.68 -13.49
N ALA A 14 27.76 -3.80 -12.82
CA ALA A 14 26.37 -4.05 -12.44
C ALA A 14 25.44 -4.01 -13.67
N ARG A 15 24.64 -5.06 -13.85
CA ARG A 15 23.74 -5.30 -14.98
C ARG A 15 22.33 -5.71 -14.54
N GLU A 16 22.01 -5.53 -13.26
CA GLU A 16 20.69 -5.85 -12.72
C GLU A 16 19.60 -5.00 -13.40
N HIS A 17 18.55 -5.65 -13.90
CA HIS A 17 17.48 -5.04 -14.68
C HIS A 17 17.99 -4.21 -15.89
N ASN A 18 17.91 -2.88 -15.79
CA ASN A 18 18.30 -1.95 -16.86
C ASN A 18 19.68 -1.31 -16.65
N LEU A 19 20.42 -1.70 -15.61
CA LEU A 19 21.78 -1.19 -15.39
C LEU A 19 22.70 -1.54 -16.55
N ARG A 20 23.44 -0.56 -17.07
CA ARG A 20 24.26 -0.68 -18.28
C ARG A 20 25.73 -0.90 -17.91
N ASN A 21 26.04 -2.05 -17.33
CA ASN A 21 27.38 -2.41 -16.85
C ASN A 21 27.98 -1.31 -15.95
N ALA A 22 27.19 -0.86 -14.98
CA ALA A 22 27.49 0.29 -14.14
C ALA A 22 28.62 0.01 -13.15
N ASP A 23 29.55 0.95 -13.07
CA ASP A 23 30.62 0.99 -12.06
C ASP A 23 30.37 2.19 -11.13
N VAL A 24 30.49 1.98 -9.82
CA VAL A 24 30.34 3.06 -8.83
C VAL A 24 31.22 2.82 -7.60
N ASP A 25 31.80 3.90 -7.10
CA ASP A 25 32.49 3.95 -5.82
C ASP A 25 31.71 4.82 -4.85
N ILE A 26 31.39 4.27 -3.68
CA ILE A 26 30.57 4.92 -2.67
C ILE A 26 31.29 4.85 -1.32
N PRO A 27 31.56 5.99 -0.65
CA PRO A 27 32.25 5.98 0.63
C PRO A 27 31.40 5.34 1.73
N ARG A 28 32.04 4.55 2.60
CA ARG A 28 31.43 4.07 3.85
C ARG A 28 31.35 5.21 4.86
N ASP A 29 30.52 4.98 5.88
CA ASP A 29 30.32 5.91 7.01
C ASP A 29 29.79 7.29 6.57
N THR A 30 29.02 7.29 5.47
CA THR A 30 28.38 8.48 4.91
C THR A 30 26.87 8.30 4.78
N LEU A 31 26.16 9.43 4.74
CA LEU A 31 24.82 9.53 4.20
C LEU A 31 24.94 9.71 2.68
N THR A 32 24.81 8.60 1.95
CA THR A 32 24.78 8.60 0.48
C THR A 32 23.34 8.57 -0.01
N VAL A 33 23.00 9.50 -0.90
CA VAL A 33 21.71 9.53 -1.59
C VAL A 33 21.84 9.02 -3.03
N PHE A 34 20.90 8.17 -3.45
CA PHE A 34 20.73 7.70 -4.81
C PHE A 34 19.55 8.44 -5.44
N THR A 35 19.78 9.14 -6.54
CA THR A 35 18.79 9.97 -7.24
C THR A 35 18.71 9.59 -8.73
N GLY A 36 17.67 10.10 -9.39
CA GLY A 36 17.37 9.86 -10.80
C GLY A 36 15.87 9.73 -11.04
N VAL A 37 15.44 9.83 -12.30
CA VAL A 37 14.02 9.69 -12.67
C VAL A 37 13.45 8.31 -12.34
N SER A 38 12.12 8.19 -12.25
CA SER A 38 11.45 6.90 -12.06
C SER A 38 11.85 5.92 -13.16
N GLY A 39 12.23 4.70 -12.80
CA GLY A 39 12.76 3.71 -13.75
C GLY A 39 14.21 3.92 -14.20
N SER A 40 14.97 4.89 -13.66
CA SER A 40 16.36 5.13 -14.11
C SER A 40 17.35 4.02 -13.75
N GLY A 41 17.06 3.20 -12.73
CA GLY A 41 17.94 2.13 -12.24
C GLY A 41 18.48 2.35 -10.82
N LYS A 42 18.10 3.45 -10.15
CA LYS A 42 18.49 3.75 -8.75
C LYS A 42 18.21 2.59 -7.78
N SER A 43 17.00 2.02 -7.80
CA SER A 43 16.62 0.91 -6.92
C SER A 43 17.26 -0.40 -7.37
N SER A 44 17.50 -0.60 -8.68
CA SER A 44 18.26 -1.74 -9.19
C SER A 44 19.70 -1.73 -8.68
N LEU A 45 20.31 -0.55 -8.51
CA LEU A 45 21.64 -0.41 -7.94
C LEU A 45 21.64 -0.56 -6.41
N ALA A 46 20.83 0.21 -5.70
CA ALA A 46 20.83 0.22 -4.24
C ALA A 46 20.27 -1.08 -3.63
N PHE A 47 19.11 -1.56 -4.12
CA PHE A 47 18.45 -2.75 -3.59
C PHE A 47 18.78 -4.01 -4.39
N GLY A 48 18.59 -3.96 -5.71
CA GLY A 48 18.77 -5.12 -6.59
C GLY A 48 20.22 -5.61 -6.66
N THR A 49 21.19 -4.72 -6.46
CA THR A 49 22.62 -5.05 -6.51
C THR A 49 23.26 -5.02 -5.13
N ILE A 50 23.37 -3.84 -4.50
CA ILE A 50 24.14 -3.66 -3.25
C ILE A 50 23.51 -4.44 -2.09
N TYR A 51 22.24 -4.16 -1.76
CA TYR A 51 21.57 -4.85 -0.65
C TYR A 51 21.43 -6.36 -0.91
N ALA A 52 20.99 -6.75 -2.10
CA ALA A 52 20.82 -8.16 -2.45
C ALA A 52 22.14 -8.95 -2.35
N GLU A 53 23.26 -8.38 -2.80
CA GLU A 53 24.57 -9.02 -2.70
C GLU A 53 25.07 -9.11 -1.25
N ALA A 54 24.85 -8.06 -0.44
CA ALA A 54 25.16 -8.09 0.99
C ALA A 54 24.36 -9.19 1.72
N GLN A 55 23.06 -9.26 1.44
CA GLN A 55 22.15 -10.23 2.03
C GLN A 55 22.52 -11.66 1.63
N ARG A 56 22.82 -11.89 0.35
CA ARG A 56 23.26 -13.18 -0.19
C ARG A 56 24.53 -13.67 0.50
N ARG A 57 25.60 -12.84 0.52
CA ARG A 57 26.88 -13.18 1.17
C ARG A 57 26.72 -13.48 2.66
N TYR A 58 25.89 -12.70 3.36
CA TYR A 58 25.64 -12.90 4.78
C TYR A 58 24.93 -14.24 5.05
N PHE A 59 23.83 -14.54 4.35
CA PHE A 59 23.11 -15.79 4.57
C PHE A 59 23.84 -17.03 4.10
N GLU A 60 24.59 -16.96 2.99
CA GLU A 60 25.45 -18.06 2.55
C GLU A 60 26.51 -18.42 3.60
N SER A 61 26.91 -17.44 4.43
CA SER A 61 27.88 -17.60 5.51
C SER A 61 27.25 -18.07 6.82
N VAL A 62 26.11 -17.48 7.22
CA VAL A 62 25.48 -17.72 8.54
C VAL A 62 24.57 -18.95 8.55
N ALA A 63 23.89 -19.27 7.43
CA ALA A 63 22.92 -20.36 7.36
C ALA A 63 23.19 -21.26 6.15
N PRO A 64 24.12 -22.24 6.24
CA PRO A 64 24.46 -23.11 5.12
C PRO A 64 23.26 -23.86 4.51
N TYR A 65 22.23 -24.18 5.31
CA TYR A 65 20.99 -24.80 4.82
C TYR A 65 20.14 -23.86 3.95
N ALA A 66 20.25 -22.54 4.15
CA ALA A 66 19.52 -21.55 3.38
C ALA A 66 20.08 -21.37 1.96
N ARG A 67 21.30 -21.86 1.69
CA ARG A 67 21.95 -21.78 0.36
C ARG A 67 21.05 -22.33 -0.74
N ARG A 68 20.44 -23.50 -0.54
CA ARG A 68 19.55 -24.12 -1.54
C ARG A 68 18.33 -23.26 -1.85
N LEU A 69 17.77 -22.58 -0.84
CA LEU A 69 16.61 -21.70 -0.99
C LEU A 69 17.00 -20.38 -1.68
N ILE A 70 18.16 -19.82 -1.35
CA ILE A 70 18.68 -18.58 -1.94
C ILE A 70 19.04 -18.78 -3.42
N HIS A 71 19.61 -19.93 -3.78
CA HIS A 71 19.90 -20.24 -5.19
C HIS A 71 18.64 -20.27 -6.08
N GLN A 72 17.46 -20.56 -5.53
CA GLN A 72 16.21 -20.51 -6.29
C GLN A 72 15.76 -19.08 -6.61
N VAL A 73 16.16 -18.09 -5.79
CA VAL A 73 15.86 -16.67 -6.01
C VAL A 73 16.80 -16.08 -7.08
N GLY A 74 18.03 -16.60 -7.19
CA GLY A 74 19.05 -16.13 -8.13
C GLY A 74 20.07 -15.19 -7.47
N ALA A 75 21.21 -15.00 -8.14
CA ALA A 75 22.24 -14.04 -7.72
C ALA A 75 22.08 -12.72 -8.50
N PRO A 76 22.37 -11.56 -7.89
CA PRO A 76 22.38 -10.29 -8.59
C PRO A 76 23.32 -10.32 -9.79
N ALA A 77 22.92 -9.71 -10.90
CA ALA A 77 23.73 -9.59 -12.10
C ALA A 77 24.81 -8.52 -11.93
N VAL A 78 25.92 -8.85 -11.27
CA VAL A 78 27.05 -7.95 -11.02
C VAL A 78 28.38 -8.67 -11.22
N GLY A 79 29.40 -7.96 -11.70
CA GLY A 79 30.74 -8.53 -11.88
C GLY A 79 31.45 -8.71 -10.54
N GLU A 80 31.63 -7.62 -9.80
CA GLU A 80 32.31 -7.63 -8.51
C GLU A 80 31.73 -6.57 -7.57
N VAL A 81 31.67 -6.89 -6.27
CA VAL A 81 31.42 -5.90 -5.23
C VAL A 81 32.43 -6.06 -4.09
N THR A 82 33.22 -5.03 -3.81
CA THR A 82 34.23 -5.01 -2.73
C THR A 82 33.90 -3.99 -1.66
N GLY A 83 34.45 -4.19 -0.46
CA GLY A 83 34.24 -3.30 0.69
C GLY A 83 32.81 -3.27 1.26
N LEU A 84 31.94 -4.20 0.86
CA LEU A 84 30.53 -4.24 1.25
C LEU A 84 30.30 -4.88 2.64
N PRO A 85 29.84 -4.12 3.65
CA PRO A 85 29.43 -4.66 4.95
C PRO A 85 28.08 -5.40 4.88
N PRO A 86 27.67 -6.11 5.95
CA PRO A 86 26.30 -6.60 6.09
C PRO A 86 25.29 -5.45 5.96
N ALA A 87 24.14 -5.72 5.35
CA ALA A 87 23.14 -4.70 5.06
C ALA A 87 21.79 -5.00 5.70
N VAL A 88 21.08 -3.93 6.08
CA VAL A 88 19.72 -3.94 6.60
C VAL A 88 18.85 -3.07 5.70
N SER A 89 17.81 -3.63 5.09
CA SER A 89 16.87 -2.83 4.29
C SER A 89 15.69 -2.34 5.10
N LEU A 90 15.32 -1.08 4.86
CA LEU A 90 14.07 -0.47 5.31
C LEU A 90 13.23 -0.12 4.07
N GLU A 91 12.88 -1.16 3.31
CA GLU A 91 12.02 -1.06 2.14
C GLU A 91 10.55 -0.79 2.53
N GLN A 92 9.83 -0.09 1.67
CA GLN A 92 8.37 0.02 1.68
C GLN A 92 7.69 -1.27 1.19
N ARG A 93 8.11 -2.45 1.70
CA ARG A 93 7.54 -3.72 1.24
C ARG A 93 6.03 -3.73 1.41
N ARG A 94 5.34 -4.03 0.31
CA ARG A 94 3.88 -4.12 0.18
C ARG A 94 3.26 -5.34 0.85
N SER A 95 4.08 -6.19 1.46
CA SER A 95 3.61 -7.28 2.31
C SER A 95 2.89 -6.67 3.50
N ALA A 96 1.56 -6.62 3.42
CA ALA A 96 0.73 -6.07 4.48
C ALA A 96 1.13 -6.73 5.81
N PRO A 97 1.46 -5.95 6.85
CA PRO A 97 1.65 -6.49 8.18
C PRO A 97 0.47 -7.38 8.56
N GLY A 98 0.72 -8.48 9.26
CA GLY A 98 -0.36 -9.31 9.75
C GLY A 98 -1.30 -8.50 10.65
N ALA A 99 -2.60 -8.83 10.65
CA ALA A 99 -3.62 -8.14 11.47
C ALA A 99 -3.32 -8.14 12.99
N ARG A 100 -2.40 -8.98 13.45
CA ARG A 100 -1.94 -9.08 14.84
C ARG A 100 -0.78 -8.14 15.20
N SER A 101 -0.18 -7.46 14.22
CA SER A 101 0.89 -6.48 14.45
C SER A 101 0.29 -5.11 14.77
N SER A 102 0.90 -4.39 15.71
CA SER A 102 0.55 -3.01 16.10
C SER A 102 1.79 -2.12 16.13
N VAL A 103 1.58 -0.81 16.31
CA VAL A 103 2.67 0.16 16.52
C VAL A 103 3.59 -0.30 17.65
N GLY A 104 3.04 -0.74 18.77
CA GLY A 104 3.80 -1.20 19.92
C GLY A 104 4.61 -2.48 19.68
N THR A 105 4.16 -3.38 18.79
CA THR A 105 4.96 -4.55 18.40
C THR A 105 6.06 -4.18 17.42
N VAL A 106 5.79 -3.31 16.44
CA VAL A 106 6.80 -2.85 15.45
C VAL A 106 7.93 -2.07 16.11
N THR A 107 7.60 -1.28 17.14
CA THR A 107 8.56 -0.47 17.90
C THR A 107 9.19 -1.18 19.09
N THR A 108 8.76 -2.42 19.38
CA THR A 108 9.09 -3.18 20.60
C THR A 108 8.67 -2.52 21.93
N LEU A 109 8.00 -1.36 21.89
CA LEU A 109 7.51 -0.64 23.07
C LEU A 109 6.53 -1.48 23.91
N SER A 110 5.70 -2.29 23.26
CA SER A 110 4.79 -3.20 23.97
C SER A 110 5.55 -4.21 24.83
N ASN A 111 6.76 -4.63 24.47
CA ASN A 111 7.53 -5.57 25.30
C ASN A 111 7.99 -4.90 26.59
N SER A 112 8.58 -3.71 26.48
CA SER A 112 9.02 -2.94 27.64
C SER A 112 7.85 -2.54 28.55
N LEU A 113 6.69 -2.19 27.98
CA LEU A 113 5.48 -1.90 28.75
C LEU A 113 4.97 -3.14 29.52
N ARG A 114 4.94 -4.32 28.87
CA ARG A 114 4.56 -5.58 29.54
C ARG A 114 5.52 -5.94 30.67
N MET A 115 6.82 -5.72 30.48
CA MET A 115 7.82 -5.90 31.53
C MET A 115 7.60 -4.94 32.71
N LEU A 116 7.23 -3.69 32.43
CA LEU A 116 6.90 -2.70 33.47
C LEU A 116 5.73 -3.18 34.34
N PHE A 117 4.62 -3.62 33.74
CA PHE A 117 3.46 -4.15 34.50
C PHE A 117 3.79 -5.42 35.28
N SER A 118 4.53 -6.36 34.67
CA SER A 118 4.95 -7.59 35.35
C SER A 118 5.83 -7.30 36.58
N ARG A 119 6.73 -6.31 36.48
CA ARG A 119 7.77 -6.09 37.49
C ARG A 119 7.48 -4.98 38.49
N ALA A 120 6.74 -3.97 38.08
CA ALA A 120 6.51 -2.75 38.86
C ALA A 120 5.04 -2.27 38.84
N GLY A 121 4.12 -3.05 38.29
CA GLY A 121 2.69 -2.76 38.41
C GLY A 121 2.19 -2.95 39.84
N ASP A 122 1.14 -2.22 40.18
CA ASP A 122 0.37 -2.37 41.42
C ASP A 122 -0.59 -3.54 41.26
N TYR A 123 -0.38 -4.59 42.05
CA TYR A 123 -1.21 -5.80 42.07
C TYR A 123 -2.29 -5.71 43.15
N PRO A 124 -3.49 -6.24 42.91
CA PRO A 124 -4.48 -6.44 43.98
C PRO A 124 -3.90 -7.30 45.12
N GLU A 125 -4.38 -7.06 46.34
CA GLU A 125 -3.95 -7.84 47.50
C GLU A 125 -4.23 -9.34 47.30
N GLY A 126 -3.21 -10.18 47.55
CA GLY A 126 -3.29 -11.62 47.38
C GLY A 126 -3.22 -12.13 45.93
N ALA A 127 -3.09 -11.25 44.93
CA ALA A 127 -2.93 -11.69 43.54
C ALA A 127 -1.55 -12.31 43.28
N GLU A 128 -1.52 -13.39 42.48
CA GLU A 128 -0.27 -13.98 42.01
C GLU A 128 0.44 -13.03 41.05
N ARG A 129 1.77 -12.99 41.12
CA ARG A 129 2.57 -12.17 40.21
C ARG A 129 2.53 -12.76 38.80
N LEU A 130 2.24 -11.90 37.83
CA LEU A 130 2.13 -12.29 36.43
C LEU A 130 3.42 -12.03 35.67
N ASP A 131 3.83 -12.98 34.84
CA ASP A 131 4.91 -12.79 33.88
C ASP A 131 4.50 -11.85 32.73
N SER A 132 5.49 -11.26 32.04
CA SER A 132 5.24 -10.30 30.95
C SER A 132 4.38 -10.84 29.80
N ASP A 133 4.31 -12.16 29.63
CA ASP A 133 3.47 -12.78 28.61
C ASP A 133 1.99 -12.77 28.97
N ALA A 134 1.61 -12.70 30.25
CA ALA A 134 0.22 -12.52 30.67
C ALA A 134 -0.36 -11.16 30.25
N PHE A 135 0.51 -10.19 29.95
CA PHE A 135 0.13 -8.85 29.49
C PHE A 135 0.13 -8.71 27.97
N SER A 136 0.19 -9.83 27.22
CA SER A 136 0.19 -9.83 25.76
C SER A 136 -1.12 -10.37 25.19
N PRO A 137 -1.79 -9.66 24.26
CA PRO A 137 -2.97 -10.19 23.58
C PRO A 137 -2.60 -11.26 22.54
N ASN A 138 -1.31 -11.52 22.30
CA ASN A 138 -0.83 -12.46 21.29
C ASN A 138 -0.30 -13.78 21.90
N THR A 139 -0.41 -13.97 23.21
CA THR A 139 -0.01 -15.20 23.91
C THR A 139 -1.23 -15.89 24.50
N ALA A 140 -1.20 -17.22 24.64
CA ALA A 140 -2.28 -17.96 25.28
C ALA A 140 -2.48 -17.57 26.76
N ALA A 141 -1.39 -17.16 27.42
CA ALA A 141 -1.37 -16.72 28.81
C ALA A 141 -2.12 -15.39 29.00
N GLY A 142 -1.94 -14.42 28.09
CA GLY A 142 -2.52 -13.08 28.25
C GLY A 142 -3.79 -12.80 27.45
N ALA A 143 -4.01 -13.51 26.34
CA ALA A 143 -5.16 -13.28 25.48
C ALA A 143 -6.48 -13.60 26.17
N CYS A 144 -7.49 -12.73 25.99
CA CYS A 144 -8.86 -13.02 26.38
C CYS A 144 -9.33 -14.32 25.72
N PRO A 145 -9.82 -15.32 26.48
CA PRO A 145 -10.16 -16.64 25.93
C PRO A 145 -11.36 -16.61 24.98
N ARG A 146 -12.22 -15.58 25.08
CA ARG A 146 -13.43 -15.45 24.24
C ARG A 146 -13.13 -14.95 22.84
N CYS A 147 -12.28 -13.93 22.71
CA CYS A 147 -11.95 -13.31 21.42
C CYS A 147 -10.54 -13.67 20.95
N HIS A 148 -9.82 -14.53 21.68
CA HIS A 148 -8.44 -14.93 21.39
C HIS A 148 -7.51 -13.74 21.16
N GLY A 149 -7.69 -12.68 21.96
CA GLY A 149 -6.86 -11.48 21.87
C GLY A 149 -7.19 -10.52 20.71
N LEU A 150 -8.28 -10.74 19.98
CA LEU A 150 -8.76 -9.83 18.93
C LEU A 150 -9.47 -8.59 19.49
N GLY A 151 -10.06 -8.70 20.68
CA GLY A 151 -10.84 -7.62 21.32
C GLY A 151 -12.25 -7.46 20.77
N ARG A 152 -12.57 -8.09 19.63
CA ARG A 152 -13.91 -8.12 19.04
C ARG A 152 -14.36 -9.54 18.84
N VAL A 153 -15.67 -9.73 18.80
CA VAL A 153 -16.30 -10.99 18.40
C VAL A 153 -17.05 -10.74 17.10
N HIS A 154 -16.81 -11.61 16.13
CA HIS A 154 -17.53 -11.59 14.87
C HIS A 154 -18.74 -12.50 14.98
N ARG A 155 -19.91 -11.96 14.62
CA ARG A 155 -21.19 -12.67 14.58
C ARG A 155 -21.81 -12.49 13.20
N THR A 156 -22.78 -13.33 12.89
CA THR A 156 -23.58 -13.21 11.67
C THR A 156 -25.06 -13.35 12.05
N SER A 157 -25.95 -12.88 11.18
CA SER A 157 -27.40 -12.88 11.38
C SER A 157 -28.09 -13.28 10.08
N GLU A 158 -29.37 -13.63 10.16
CA GLU A 158 -30.18 -13.97 8.98
C GLU A 158 -30.20 -12.80 7.97
N GLU A 159 -30.42 -11.57 8.45
CA GLU A 159 -30.44 -10.36 7.63
C GLU A 159 -29.12 -10.12 6.88
N LEU A 160 -27.98 -10.42 7.51
CA LEU A 160 -26.67 -10.30 6.86
C LEU A 160 -26.49 -11.41 5.82
N LEU A 161 -26.83 -12.66 6.16
CA LEU A 161 -26.64 -13.81 5.28
C LEU A 161 -27.61 -13.83 4.09
N VAL A 162 -28.81 -13.27 4.28
CA VAL A 162 -29.94 -13.23 3.35
C VAL A 162 -30.47 -11.80 3.24
N PRO A 163 -29.82 -10.93 2.44
CA PRO A 163 -30.22 -9.53 2.30
C PRO A 163 -31.57 -9.32 1.61
N ASP A 164 -31.96 -10.24 0.72
CA ASP A 164 -33.25 -10.23 0.02
C ASP A 164 -34.01 -11.53 0.30
N PRO A 165 -34.91 -11.54 1.30
CA PRO A 165 -35.68 -12.72 1.67
C PRO A 165 -36.86 -13.00 0.71
N GLY A 166 -37.04 -12.18 -0.33
CA GLY A 166 -38.02 -12.42 -1.40
C GLY A 166 -37.57 -13.40 -2.46
N LEU A 167 -36.26 -13.68 -2.54
CA LEU A 167 -35.69 -14.66 -3.46
C LEU A 167 -35.79 -16.07 -2.88
N SER A 168 -35.81 -17.07 -3.76
CA SER A 168 -35.60 -18.47 -3.39
C SER A 168 -34.13 -18.82 -3.20
N ILE A 169 -33.84 -19.97 -2.58
CA ILE A 169 -32.47 -20.49 -2.45
C ILE A 169 -31.83 -20.70 -3.83
N ARG A 170 -32.61 -21.14 -4.83
CA ARG A 170 -32.15 -21.34 -6.21
C ARG A 170 -31.76 -20.03 -6.89
N GLU A 171 -32.54 -18.97 -6.68
CA GLU A 171 -32.28 -17.61 -7.19
C GLU A 171 -31.13 -16.90 -6.46
N GLY A 172 -30.71 -17.43 -5.31
CA GLY A 172 -29.54 -16.96 -4.59
C GLY A 172 -29.86 -16.10 -3.37
N ALA A 173 -30.98 -16.37 -2.68
CA ALA A 173 -31.33 -15.71 -1.42
C ALA A 173 -30.17 -15.68 -0.41
N ILE A 174 -29.45 -16.80 -0.25
CA ILE A 174 -28.28 -16.90 0.63
C ILE A 174 -27.06 -16.28 -0.08
N ALA A 175 -26.95 -14.96 -0.01
CA ALA A 175 -25.88 -14.18 -0.63
C ALA A 175 -24.47 -14.53 -0.08
N ALA A 176 -24.41 -15.07 1.14
CA ALA A 176 -23.18 -15.44 1.82
C ALA A 176 -22.48 -16.69 1.26
N TRP A 177 -23.18 -17.51 0.48
CA TRP A 177 -22.63 -18.76 -0.04
C TRP A 177 -21.61 -18.58 -1.17
N PRO A 178 -20.73 -19.58 -1.38
CA PRO A 178 -19.73 -19.53 -2.45
C PRO A 178 -20.40 -19.48 -3.83
N GLY A 179 -19.77 -18.78 -4.77
CA GLY A 179 -20.21 -18.80 -6.17
C GLY A 179 -19.90 -20.11 -6.90
N ALA A 180 -20.31 -20.16 -8.17
CA ALA A 180 -19.98 -21.25 -9.11
C ALA A 180 -20.43 -22.64 -8.61
N TRP A 181 -19.57 -23.66 -8.73
CA TRP A 181 -19.92 -25.04 -8.45
C TRP A 181 -20.22 -25.31 -6.97
N GLN A 182 -19.50 -24.67 -6.05
CA GLN A 182 -19.65 -24.92 -4.60
C GLN A 182 -21.02 -24.45 -4.09
N GLY A 183 -21.48 -23.26 -4.49
CA GLY A 183 -22.83 -22.81 -4.15
C GLY A 183 -23.91 -23.69 -4.78
N LYS A 184 -23.70 -24.12 -6.03
CA LYS A 184 -24.59 -25.12 -6.65
C LYS A 184 -24.63 -26.41 -5.83
N ASN A 185 -23.49 -26.92 -5.39
CA ASN A 185 -23.43 -28.15 -4.61
C ASN A 185 -24.21 -28.03 -3.29
N LEU A 186 -24.04 -26.93 -2.54
CA LEU A 186 -24.80 -26.72 -1.29
C LEU A 186 -26.32 -26.71 -1.53
N ARG A 187 -26.77 -26.10 -2.64
CA ARG A 187 -28.19 -26.14 -3.06
C ARG A 187 -28.65 -27.54 -3.42
N ASP A 188 -27.87 -28.26 -4.23
CA ASP A 188 -28.22 -29.63 -4.64
C ASP A 188 -28.26 -30.58 -3.41
N VAL A 189 -27.44 -30.31 -2.38
CA VAL A 189 -27.45 -31.04 -1.10
C VAL A 189 -28.71 -30.73 -0.29
N LEU A 190 -29.14 -29.47 -0.21
CA LEU A 190 -30.40 -29.11 0.47
C LEU A 190 -31.63 -29.76 -0.19
N ASP A 191 -31.66 -29.76 -1.52
CA ASP A 191 -32.71 -30.40 -2.32
C ASP A 191 -32.76 -31.92 -2.04
N ALA A 192 -31.59 -32.58 -1.99
CA ALA A 192 -31.48 -34.00 -1.63
C ALA A 192 -31.87 -34.31 -0.16
N LEU A 193 -31.76 -33.32 0.73
CA LEU A 193 -32.22 -33.41 2.13
C LEU A 193 -33.72 -33.11 2.28
N GLY A 194 -34.40 -32.70 1.20
CA GLY A 194 -35.85 -32.46 1.18
C GLY A 194 -36.27 -31.04 1.50
N HIS A 195 -35.35 -30.07 1.52
CA HIS A 195 -35.71 -28.66 1.68
C HIS A 195 -36.20 -28.05 0.36
N ASP A 196 -37.26 -27.25 0.42
CA ASP A 196 -37.82 -26.56 -0.76
C ASP A 196 -36.92 -25.39 -1.17
N VAL A 197 -36.07 -25.61 -2.19
CA VAL A 197 -35.10 -24.59 -2.66
C VAL A 197 -35.68 -23.58 -3.65
N ASP A 198 -36.92 -23.78 -4.10
CA ASP A 198 -37.59 -22.96 -5.11
C ASP A 198 -38.61 -21.97 -4.51
N ARG A 199 -38.98 -22.18 -3.24
CA ARG A 199 -39.83 -21.24 -2.48
C ARG A 199 -39.05 -19.98 -2.05
N PRO A 200 -39.68 -18.78 -2.05
CA PRO A 200 -39.11 -17.58 -1.47
C PRO A 200 -38.65 -17.81 -0.02
N TRP A 201 -37.47 -17.30 0.34
CA TRP A 201 -36.83 -17.55 1.64
C TRP A 201 -37.75 -17.25 2.82
N ARG A 202 -38.43 -16.10 2.80
CA ARG A 202 -39.36 -15.68 3.87
C ARG A 202 -40.54 -16.64 4.11
N GLU A 203 -40.85 -17.51 3.15
CA GLU A 203 -41.97 -18.46 3.19
C GLU A 203 -41.53 -19.87 3.64
N LEU A 204 -40.22 -20.07 3.89
CA LEU A 204 -39.70 -21.29 4.50
C LEU A 204 -40.00 -21.33 6.00
N ASP A 205 -40.15 -22.54 6.53
CA ASP A 205 -40.33 -22.76 7.97
C ASP A 205 -39.15 -22.13 8.74
N PRO A 206 -39.39 -21.35 9.82
CA PRO A 206 -38.33 -20.83 10.67
C PRO A 206 -37.30 -21.88 11.12
N ALA A 207 -37.72 -23.13 11.39
CA ALA A 207 -36.80 -24.19 11.79
C ALA A 207 -35.83 -24.58 10.65
N ASP A 208 -36.34 -24.65 9.41
CA ASP A 208 -35.51 -24.91 8.24
C ASP A 208 -34.52 -23.77 7.99
N ARG A 209 -34.99 -22.51 8.11
CA ARG A 209 -34.12 -21.34 7.95
C ARG A 209 -32.99 -21.32 8.98
N GLU A 210 -33.32 -21.58 10.24
CA GLU A 210 -32.33 -21.67 11.33
C GLU A 210 -31.30 -22.78 11.06
N TRP A 211 -31.77 -23.98 10.69
CA TRP A 211 -30.89 -25.10 10.40
C TRP A 211 -29.98 -24.81 9.20
N ILE A 212 -30.54 -24.31 8.10
CA ILE A 212 -29.79 -23.98 6.89
C ILE A 212 -28.69 -22.95 7.19
N LEU A 213 -29.01 -21.89 7.94
CA LEU A 213 -28.04 -20.81 8.18
C LEU A 213 -27.03 -21.11 9.28
N PHE A 214 -27.42 -21.77 10.38
CA PHE A 214 -26.65 -21.75 11.62
C PHE A 214 -26.22 -23.11 12.16
N THR A 215 -26.71 -24.22 11.61
CA THR A 215 -26.39 -25.57 12.11
C THR A 215 -24.88 -25.86 12.13
N ASP A 216 -24.46 -26.63 13.13
CA ASP A 216 -23.12 -27.20 13.24
C ASP A 216 -23.03 -28.62 12.63
N GLU A 217 -24.12 -29.14 12.08
CA GLU A 217 -24.16 -30.42 11.37
C GLU A 217 -23.47 -30.34 9.99
N GLN A 218 -22.96 -31.47 9.50
CA GLN A 218 -22.35 -31.62 8.17
C GLN A 218 -22.80 -32.94 7.52
N PRO A 219 -24.10 -33.11 7.23
CA PRO A 219 -24.57 -34.32 6.58
C PRO A 219 -23.87 -34.52 5.22
N VAL A 220 -23.57 -35.78 4.93
CA VAL A 220 -23.04 -36.21 3.63
C VAL A 220 -24.17 -36.93 2.90
N VAL A 221 -24.54 -36.41 1.73
CA VAL A 221 -25.63 -36.97 0.92
C VAL A 221 -25.16 -37.30 -0.49
N THR A 222 -25.79 -38.30 -1.09
CA THR A 222 -25.54 -38.63 -2.48
C THR A 222 -26.32 -37.67 -3.37
N VAL A 223 -25.62 -36.79 -4.06
CA VAL A 223 -26.23 -35.82 -4.97
C VAL A 223 -26.30 -36.40 -6.38
N HIS A 224 -27.48 -36.37 -6.98
CA HIS A 224 -27.73 -36.76 -8.37
C HIS A 224 -27.93 -35.50 -9.24
N PRO A 225 -26.86 -34.96 -9.87
CA PRO A 225 -26.97 -33.67 -10.56
C PRO A 225 -27.79 -33.80 -11.85
N VAL A 226 -28.92 -33.10 -11.93
CA VAL A 226 -29.67 -32.92 -13.18
C VAL A 226 -28.89 -31.95 -14.08
N ARG A 227 -28.50 -32.41 -15.27
CA ARG A 227 -27.73 -31.64 -16.27
C ARG A 227 -28.38 -31.80 -17.65
N GLU A 228 -28.15 -30.83 -18.53
CA GLU A 228 -28.58 -30.87 -19.94
C GLU A 228 -28.19 -32.18 -20.65
N ALA A 229 -29.00 -32.58 -21.64
CA ALA A 229 -28.78 -33.78 -22.43
C ALA A 229 -27.36 -33.80 -23.04
N GLY A 230 -26.58 -34.83 -22.73
CA GLY A 230 -25.20 -35.02 -23.21
C GLY A 230 -24.09 -34.77 -22.20
N ARG A 231 -24.37 -34.28 -20.98
CA ARG A 231 -23.36 -34.20 -19.90
C ARG A 231 -23.38 -35.43 -19.00
N ILE A 232 -22.20 -35.91 -18.62
CA ILE A 232 -22.02 -37.04 -17.69
C ILE A 232 -22.72 -36.73 -16.35
N GLN A 233 -23.74 -37.54 -16.02
CA GLN A 233 -24.51 -37.49 -14.76
C GLN A 233 -23.94 -38.53 -13.78
N ARG A 234 -22.76 -38.26 -13.22
CA ARG A 234 -22.22 -39.10 -12.16
C ARG A 234 -22.69 -38.57 -10.80
N PRO A 235 -23.32 -39.41 -9.96
CA PRO A 235 -23.59 -39.03 -8.59
C PRO A 235 -22.28 -38.81 -7.85
N TYR A 236 -22.32 -37.94 -6.85
CA TYR A 236 -21.18 -37.63 -6.02
C TYR A 236 -21.63 -37.42 -4.58
N GLN A 237 -20.72 -37.63 -3.63
CA GLN A 237 -20.99 -37.36 -2.22
C GLN A 237 -20.79 -35.87 -1.96
N GLY A 238 -21.88 -35.17 -1.62
CA GLY A 238 -21.87 -33.76 -1.24
C GLY A 238 -21.95 -33.63 0.27
N THR A 239 -21.04 -32.83 0.85
CA THR A 239 -21.08 -32.50 2.28
C THR A 239 -21.75 -31.14 2.47
N TYR A 240 -22.78 -31.08 3.32
CA TYR A 240 -23.43 -29.82 3.64
C TYR A 240 -22.57 -28.94 4.54
N MET A 241 -22.68 -27.63 4.35
CA MET A 241 -22.10 -26.62 5.22
C MET A 241 -23.05 -25.44 5.35
N SER A 242 -23.44 -25.12 6.58
CA SER A 242 -24.29 -23.97 6.88
C SER A 242 -23.65 -22.65 6.44
N ALA A 243 -24.48 -21.65 6.15
CA ALA A 243 -24.01 -20.33 5.72
C ALA A 243 -23.08 -19.69 6.76
N ARG A 244 -23.43 -19.76 8.05
CA ARG A 244 -22.57 -19.30 9.16
C ARG A 244 -21.22 -20.00 9.16
N ARG A 245 -21.19 -21.32 9.06
CA ARG A 245 -19.92 -22.07 9.08
C ARG A 245 -19.04 -21.69 7.90
N TYR A 246 -19.60 -21.60 6.70
CA TYR A 246 -18.87 -21.17 5.51
C TYR A 246 -18.25 -19.78 5.68
N VAL A 247 -19.04 -18.80 6.14
CA VAL A 247 -18.57 -17.42 6.37
C VAL A 247 -17.46 -17.38 7.42
N MET A 248 -17.68 -18.01 8.58
CA MET A 248 -16.73 -18.00 9.70
C MET A 248 -15.41 -18.69 9.33
N HIS A 249 -15.47 -19.87 8.72
CA HIS A 249 -14.28 -20.59 8.24
C HIS A 249 -13.55 -19.81 7.16
N THR A 250 -14.27 -19.24 6.19
CA THR A 250 -13.67 -18.43 5.13
C THR A 250 -12.98 -17.18 5.69
N PHE A 251 -13.58 -16.54 6.69
CA PHE A 251 -13.01 -15.36 7.34
C PHE A 251 -11.74 -15.70 8.15
N ALA A 252 -11.76 -16.81 8.90
CA ALA A 252 -10.67 -17.21 9.78
C ALA A 252 -9.48 -17.82 9.02
N ASP A 253 -9.74 -18.76 8.10
CA ASP A 253 -8.72 -19.68 7.60
C ASP A 253 -8.28 -19.39 6.15
N SER A 254 -9.04 -18.57 5.42
CA SER A 254 -8.71 -18.30 4.02
C SER A 254 -7.42 -17.49 3.86
N LYS A 255 -6.48 -18.06 3.10
CA LYS A 255 -5.27 -17.34 2.66
C LYS A 255 -5.58 -16.18 1.69
N SER A 256 -6.78 -16.15 1.08
CA SER A 256 -7.20 -15.10 0.16
C SER A 256 -7.81 -13.92 0.90
N ALA A 257 -7.11 -12.77 0.89
CA ALA A 257 -7.63 -11.52 1.47
C ALA A 257 -8.97 -11.09 0.84
N THR A 258 -9.17 -11.34 -0.46
CA THR A 258 -10.43 -11.00 -1.15
C THR A 258 -11.58 -11.86 -0.68
N LEU A 259 -11.35 -13.16 -0.44
CA LEU A 259 -12.39 -14.04 0.10
C LEU A 259 -12.71 -13.68 1.55
N ARG A 260 -11.69 -13.36 2.37
CA ARG A 260 -11.89 -12.86 3.73
C ARG A 260 -12.72 -11.58 3.75
N ALA A 261 -12.37 -10.59 2.91
CA ALA A 261 -13.11 -9.33 2.81
C ALA A 261 -14.55 -9.51 2.27
N LYS A 262 -14.81 -10.55 1.46
CA LYS A 262 -16.18 -10.90 1.05
C LYS A 262 -16.96 -11.51 2.22
N ALA A 263 -16.37 -12.46 2.94
CA ALA A 263 -16.99 -13.08 4.12
C ALA A 263 -17.26 -12.05 5.22
N GLU A 264 -16.35 -11.10 5.43
CA GLU A 264 -16.46 -10.01 6.41
C GLU A 264 -17.71 -9.15 6.22
N ARG A 265 -18.23 -9.00 5.00
CA ARG A 265 -19.47 -8.23 4.73
C ARG A 265 -20.71 -8.86 5.36
N PHE A 266 -20.65 -10.16 5.62
CA PHE A 266 -21.72 -10.93 6.24
C PHE A 266 -21.52 -11.08 7.75
N LEU A 267 -20.56 -10.35 8.32
CA LEU A 267 -20.23 -10.38 9.74
C LEU A 267 -20.50 -9.01 10.37
N SER A 268 -21.19 -9.00 11.50
CA SER A 268 -21.17 -7.88 12.44
C SER A 268 -20.00 -8.07 13.41
N SER A 269 -19.34 -6.97 13.75
CA SER A 269 -18.19 -6.96 14.66
C SER A 269 -18.50 -6.12 15.88
N GLU A 270 -18.58 -6.75 17.05
CA GLU A 270 -18.89 -6.06 18.31
C GLU A 270 -17.68 -6.12 19.26
N PRO A 271 -17.51 -5.14 20.16
CA PRO A 271 -16.58 -5.26 21.27
C PRO A 271 -16.82 -6.58 22.02
N CYS A 272 -15.74 -7.28 22.37
CA CYS A 272 -15.87 -8.55 23.06
C CYS A 272 -16.54 -8.33 24.43
N PRO A 273 -17.63 -9.03 24.75
CA PRO A 273 -18.38 -8.79 25.99
C PRO A 273 -17.61 -9.20 27.24
N VAL A 274 -16.57 -10.04 27.12
CA VAL A 274 -15.76 -10.51 28.25
C VAL A 274 -14.66 -9.53 28.63
N CYS A 275 -13.96 -8.98 27.64
CA CYS A 275 -12.84 -8.05 27.89
C CYS A 275 -13.19 -6.59 27.60
N GLY A 276 -14.42 -6.28 27.17
CA GLY A 276 -14.85 -4.94 26.78
C GLY A 276 -14.02 -4.33 25.64
N GLY A 277 -13.28 -5.15 24.88
CA GLY A 277 -12.34 -4.68 23.87
C GLY A 277 -10.87 -4.62 24.30
N SER A 278 -10.54 -4.84 25.58
CA SER A 278 -9.15 -4.75 26.07
C SER A 278 -8.21 -5.84 25.55
N ARG A 279 -8.76 -6.91 24.96
CA ARG A 279 -8.05 -8.07 24.38
C ARG A 279 -7.36 -8.98 25.39
N LEU A 280 -7.31 -8.59 26.66
CA LEU A 280 -6.57 -9.27 27.72
C LEU A 280 -7.51 -10.02 28.67
N ARG A 281 -6.93 -10.91 29.48
CA ARG A 281 -7.65 -11.57 30.56
C ARG A 281 -7.91 -10.62 31.75
N PRO A 282 -8.96 -10.88 32.57
CA PRO A 282 -9.27 -10.05 33.73
C PRO A 282 -8.11 -9.90 34.72
N GLU A 283 -7.31 -10.95 34.92
CA GLU A 283 -6.18 -10.96 35.86
C GLU A 283 -5.11 -9.93 35.46
N ALA A 284 -4.77 -9.86 34.16
CA ALA A 284 -3.85 -8.87 33.64
C ALA A 284 -4.44 -7.44 33.68
N MET A 285 -5.76 -7.32 33.51
CA MET A 285 -6.48 -6.05 33.59
C MET A 285 -6.66 -5.53 35.02
N ALA A 286 -6.48 -6.39 36.03
CA ALA A 286 -6.53 -5.99 37.43
C ALA A 286 -5.23 -5.32 37.92
N VAL A 287 -4.12 -5.52 37.20
CA VAL A 287 -2.84 -4.89 37.51
C VAL A 287 -2.79 -3.50 36.88
N THR A 288 -2.37 -2.51 37.68
CA THR A 288 -2.30 -1.12 37.22
C THR A 288 -0.88 -0.57 37.32
N PHE A 289 -0.62 0.53 36.61
CA PHE A 289 0.58 1.34 36.78
C PHE A 289 0.15 2.80 36.66
N ALA A 290 0.52 3.63 37.65
CA ALA A 290 0.00 5.00 37.76
C ALA A 290 -1.55 5.07 37.73
N GLY A 291 -2.20 4.10 38.37
CA GLY A 291 -3.66 3.99 38.44
C GLY A 291 -4.36 3.62 37.12
N ARG A 292 -3.62 3.18 36.10
CA ARG A 292 -4.17 2.78 34.80
C ARG A 292 -3.77 1.35 34.43
N THR A 293 -4.67 0.64 33.78
CA THR A 293 -4.43 -0.69 33.22
C THR A 293 -3.51 -0.62 32.00
N ILE A 294 -2.92 -1.75 31.61
CA ILE A 294 -2.05 -1.78 30.43
C ILE A 294 -2.80 -1.45 29.14
N ALA A 295 -4.07 -1.82 29.02
CA ALA A 295 -4.88 -1.52 27.84
C ALA A 295 -5.17 -0.02 27.73
N GLU A 296 -5.45 0.65 28.85
CA GLU A 296 -5.63 2.10 28.89
C GLU A 296 -4.35 2.82 28.49
N LEU A 297 -3.19 2.43 29.03
CA LEU A 297 -1.90 3.03 28.65
C LEU A 297 -1.53 2.75 27.19
N ALA A 298 -1.82 1.57 26.67
CA ALA A 298 -1.54 1.22 25.28
C ALA A 298 -2.43 1.98 24.28
N GLY A 299 -3.62 2.40 24.70
CA GLY A 299 -4.57 3.19 23.91
C GLY A 299 -4.27 4.70 23.90
N LEU A 300 -3.41 5.21 24.78
CA LEU A 300 -2.98 6.60 24.77
C LEU A 300 -2.11 6.91 23.55
N ALA A 301 -2.16 8.17 23.09
CA ALA A 301 -1.16 8.67 22.17
C ALA A 301 0.23 8.60 22.83
N LEU A 302 1.27 8.29 22.04
CA LEU A 302 2.64 8.15 22.54
C LEU A 302 3.13 9.37 23.33
N THR A 303 2.71 10.57 22.92
CA THR A 303 3.01 11.83 23.66
C THR A 303 2.36 11.87 25.04
N GLU A 304 1.11 11.43 25.16
CA GLU A 304 0.40 11.35 26.44
C GLU A 304 0.96 10.23 27.32
N LEU A 305 1.25 9.06 26.73
CA LEU A 305 1.90 7.94 27.41
C LEU A 305 3.25 8.38 28.00
N ALA A 306 4.06 9.12 27.25
CA ALA A 306 5.31 9.67 27.75
C ALA A 306 5.08 10.61 28.94
N GLY A 307 4.03 11.46 28.89
CA GLY A 307 3.66 12.32 30.02
C GLY A 307 3.31 11.53 31.28
N VAL A 308 2.49 10.48 31.15
CA VAL A 308 2.10 9.61 32.27
C VAL A 308 3.32 8.88 32.84
N LEU A 309 4.16 8.30 31.99
CA LEU A 309 5.38 7.59 32.39
C LEU A 309 6.36 8.51 33.11
N ALA A 310 6.56 9.73 32.61
CA ALA A 310 7.44 10.71 33.24
C ALA A 310 6.93 11.17 34.61
N ALA A 311 5.62 11.39 34.75
CA ALA A 311 4.99 11.81 36.00
C ALA A 311 4.93 10.70 37.05
N ALA A 312 4.79 9.44 36.63
CA ALA A 312 4.64 8.30 37.53
C ALA A 312 5.85 8.10 38.45
N GLY A 313 7.06 8.49 38.02
CA GLY A 313 8.26 8.56 38.87
C GLY A 313 8.44 7.36 39.82
N GLY A 314 8.91 6.22 39.31
CA GLY A 314 9.10 5.00 40.12
C GLY A 314 10.49 4.86 40.76
N ASP A 315 10.64 3.89 41.67
CA ASP A 315 11.93 3.48 42.25
C ASP A 315 12.51 2.24 41.54
N GLY A 316 13.79 1.94 41.82
CA GLY A 316 14.49 0.74 41.35
C GLY A 316 14.23 0.37 39.88
N THR A 317 13.58 -0.78 39.67
CA THR A 317 13.26 -1.37 38.35
C THR A 317 12.29 -0.52 37.55
N ALA A 318 11.29 0.09 38.20
CA ALA A 318 10.28 0.91 37.53
C ALA A 318 10.95 2.11 36.83
N ARG A 319 11.91 2.75 37.51
CA ARG A 319 12.67 3.88 36.97
C ARG A 319 13.45 3.51 35.70
N VAL A 320 14.13 2.36 35.72
CA VAL A 320 14.95 1.90 34.58
C VAL A 320 14.09 1.60 33.37
N LEU A 321 12.99 0.86 33.56
CA LEU A 321 12.06 0.51 32.48
C LEU A 321 11.34 1.75 31.92
N THR A 322 10.92 2.66 32.79
CA THR A 322 10.29 3.93 32.42
C THR A 322 11.25 4.81 31.63
N ALA A 323 12.52 4.93 32.06
CA ALA A 323 13.53 5.71 31.36
C ALA A 323 13.82 5.14 29.95
N ASP A 324 13.92 3.81 29.79
CA ASP A 324 14.08 3.20 28.47
C ASP A 324 12.85 3.42 27.58
N LEU A 325 11.64 3.25 28.12
CA LEU A 325 10.39 3.54 27.41
C LEU A 325 10.35 5.00 26.94
N LEU A 326 10.61 5.96 27.82
CA LEU A 326 10.64 7.39 27.48
C LEU A 326 11.66 7.70 26.39
N ALA A 327 12.85 7.11 26.45
CA ALA A 327 13.88 7.30 25.43
C ALA A 327 13.43 6.76 24.06
N ARG A 328 12.80 5.57 24.01
CA ARG A 328 12.29 4.97 22.77
C ARG A 328 11.09 5.75 22.21
N ILE A 329 10.17 6.16 23.08
CA ILE A 329 9.03 7.00 22.71
C ILE A 329 9.53 8.34 22.16
N GLY A 330 10.54 8.93 22.79
CA GLY A 330 11.21 10.15 22.34
C GLY A 330 11.63 10.08 20.86
N THR A 331 12.35 9.03 20.47
CA THR A 331 12.76 8.82 19.05
C THR A 331 11.56 8.74 18.10
N VAL A 332 10.48 8.06 18.49
CA VAL A 332 9.26 7.95 17.66
C VAL A 332 8.54 9.30 17.57
N THR A 333 8.44 10.04 18.67
CA THR A 333 7.80 11.36 18.72
C THR A 333 8.56 12.41 17.92
N GLU A 334 9.90 12.34 17.91
CA GLU A 334 10.77 13.22 17.13
C GLU A 334 10.48 13.11 15.63
N LEU A 335 10.19 11.90 15.14
CA LEU A 335 9.78 11.63 13.75
C LEU A 335 8.32 12.03 13.42
N GLY A 336 7.67 12.78 14.32
CA GLY A 336 6.30 13.27 14.16
C GLY A 336 5.21 12.22 14.40
N LEU A 337 5.55 11.05 14.94
CA LEU A 337 4.62 9.93 15.14
C LEU A 337 4.02 9.85 16.54
N GLY A 338 4.12 10.95 17.31
CA GLY A 338 3.67 11.00 18.69
C GLY A 338 2.16 10.91 18.92
N TYR A 339 1.36 11.01 17.83
CA TYR A 339 -0.08 10.85 17.85
C TYR A 339 -0.55 9.39 17.73
N LEU A 340 0.37 8.46 17.45
CA LEU A 340 0.04 7.04 17.37
C LEU A 340 -0.15 6.48 18.78
N SER A 341 -1.04 5.50 18.93
CA SER A 341 -1.14 4.65 20.12
C SER A 341 -0.42 3.32 19.90
N LEU A 342 -0.04 2.63 20.98
CA LEU A 342 0.66 1.35 20.88
C LEU A 342 -0.23 0.22 20.34
N ASP A 343 -1.52 0.31 20.57
CA ASP A 343 -2.53 -0.66 20.13
C ASP A 343 -3.01 -0.44 18.68
N ARG A 344 -2.68 0.70 18.05
CA ARG A 344 -3.00 0.98 16.65
C ARG A 344 -2.45 -0.12 15.76
N THR A 345 -3.34 -0.74 14.99
CA THR A 345 -3.02 -1.92 14.17
C THR A 345 -2.17 -1.52 12.97
N ALA A 346 -1.10 -2.27 12.72
CA ALA A 346 -0.13 -1.97 11.66
C ALA A 346 -0.75 -1.89 10.24
N PRO A 347 -1.80 -2.66 9.87
CA PRO A 347 -2.45 -2.51 8.56
C PRO A 347 -3.16 -1.17 8.34
N THR A 348 -3.45 -0.40 9.41
CA THR A 348 -4.08 0.92 9.31
C THR A 348 -3.07 2.06 9.22
N LEU A 349 -1.77 1.74 9.27
CA LEU A 349 -0.70 2.71 9.10
C LEU A 349 -0.50 2.97 7.60
N SER A 350 -0.20 4.22 7.28
CA SER A 350 0.40 4.58 5.98
C SER A 350 1.78 3.92 5.84
N SER A 351 2.25 3.80 4.59
CA SER A 351 3.61 3.34 4.29
C SER A 351 4.66 4.19 5.01
N GLY A 352 4.52 5.52 4.95
CA GLY A 352 5.42 6.48 5.59
C GLY A 352 5.41 6.41 7.13
N GLU A 353 4.24 6.19 7.77
CA GLU A 353 4.18 5.94 9.23
C GLU A 353 4.94 4.65 9.60
N LEU A 354 4.66 3.54 8.90
CA LEU A 354 5.31 2.26 9.18
C LEU A 354 6.82 2.32 8.97
N GLN A 355 7.27 3.00 7.92
CA GLN A 355 8.69 3.17 7.61
C GLN A 355 9.40 3.99 8.68
N ARG A 356 8.85 5.14 9.08
CA ARG A 356 9.40 5.97 10.16
C ARG A 356 9.40 5.24 11.51
N LEU A 357 8.38 4.41 11.81
CA LEU A 357 8.40 3.54 12.99
C LEU A 357 9.57 2.55 12.96
N ARG A 358 9.79 1.89 11.81
CA ARG A 358 10.92 0.96 11.65
C ARG A 358 12.25 1.68 11.81
N LEU A 359 12.38 2.88 11.24
CA LEU A 359 13.57 3.72 11.35
C LEU A 359 13.85 4.08 12.82
N ALA A 360 12.83 4.50 13.57
CA ALA A 360 12.93 4.78 14.99
C ALA A 360 13.43 3.55 15.78
N THR A 361 12.94 2.36 15.44
CA THR A 361 13.38 1.10 16.06
C THR A 361 14.87 0.83 15.80
N GLN A 362 15.37 1.10 14.58
CA GLN A 362 16.77 0.82 14.23
C GLN A 362 17.76 1.68 15.03
N LEU A 363 17.44 2.94 15.31
CA LEU A 363 18.29 3.80 16.14
C LEU A 363 18.59 3.22 17.53
N ARG A 364 17.70 2.36 18.03
CA ARG A 364 17.81 1.74 19.36
C ARG A 364 18.16 0.25 19.31
N ALA A 365 18.40 -0.30 18.12
CA ALA A 365 18.79 -1.69 17.94
C ALA A 365 20.24 -1.96 18.33
N GLY A 366 21.09 -0.92 18.40
CA GLY A 366 22.51 -1.05 18.77
C GLY A 366 23.38 -1.67 17.66
N LEU A 367 22.93 -1.64 16.41
CA LEU A 367 23.71 -2.12 15.27
C LEU A 367 24.85 -1.16 14.94
N PHE A 368 26.01 -1.72 14.61
CA PHE A 368 27.25 -1.01 14.28
C PHE A 368 27.91 -1.67 13.07
N GLY A 369 28.53 -0.87 12.19
CA GLY A 369 29.28 -1.38 11.04
C GLY A 369 28.41 -2.01 9.94
N VAL A 370 27.13 -1.63 9.87
CA VAL A 370 26.20 -2.11 8.83
C VAL A 370 25.92 -1.03 7.79
N VAL A 371 25.40 -1.45 6.64
CA VAL A 371 24.79 -0.55 5.64
C VAL A 371 23.28 -0.56 5.81
N TYR A 372 22.69 0.57 6.16
CA TYR A 372 21.25 0.75 6.04
C TYR A 372 20.91 1.15 4.61
N VAL A 373 19.99 0.43 3.96
CA VAL A 373 19.48 0.78 2.64
C VAL A 373 17.99 1.15 2.75
N LEU A 374 17.67 2.42 2.52
CA LEU A 374 16.34 3.01 2.73
C LEU A 374 15.72 3.43 1.40
N ASP A 375 14.42 3.21 1.27
CA ASP A 375 13.64 3.50 0.07
C ASP A 375 12.69 4.67 0.33
N GLU A 376 13.07 5.87 -0.11
CA GLU A 376 12.25 7.10 -0.03
C GLU A 376 11.68 7.37 1.38
N PRO A 377 12.53 7.49 2.42
CA PRO A 377 12.06 7.68 3.80
C PRO A 377 11.31 8.99 4.03
N SER A 378 11.43 9.98 3.14
CA SER A 378 10.65 11.22 3.17
C SER A 378 9.32 11.15 2.39
N ALA A 379 8.99 10.02 1.78
CA ALA A 379 7.74 9.80 1.05
C ALA A 379 6.51 10.18 1.91
N GLY A 380 5.66 11.07 1.38
CA GLY A 380 4.46 11.55 2.09
C GLY A 380 4.74 12.36 3.36
N LEU A 381 5.98 12.82 3.56
CA LEU A 381 6.38 13.64 4.70
C LEU A 381 6.19 15.11 4.38
N HIS A 382 5.55 15.83 5.29
CA HIS A 382 5.44 17.28 5.18
C HIS A 382 6.84 17.91 5.36
N PRO A 383 7.22 18.97 4.61
CA PRO A 383 8.54 19.58 4.69
C PRO A 383 8.98 19.98 6.11
N ALA A 384 8.01 20.38 6.95
CA ALA A 384 8.24 20.71 8.36
C ALA A 384 8.74 19.55 9.23
N ASP A 385 8.62 18.31 8.76
CA ASP A 385 9.03 17.10 9.48
C ASP A 385 10.30 16.47 8.83
N THR A 386 10.78 16.98 7.68
CA THR A 386 11.97 16.46 6.97
C THR A 386 13.27 16.67 7.76
N GLU A 387 13.40 17.77 8.49
CA GLU A 387 14.58 18.02 9.34
C GLU A 387 14.74 16.97 10.45
N ALA A 388 13.62 16.49 11.03
CA ALA A 388 13.66 15.42 12.02
C ALA A 388 14.12 14.09 11.42
N LEU A 389 13.71 13.80 10.18
CA LEU A 389 14.21 12.63 9.45
C LEU A 389 15.73 12.72 9.22
N LEU A 390 16.23 13.87 8.76
CA LEU A 390 17.65 14.08 8.52
C LEU A 390 18.49 13.94 9.81
N ALA A 391 18.01 14.46 10.94
CA ALA A 391 18.65 14.29 12.24
C ALA A 391 18.75 12.80 12.65
N VAL A 392 17.69 12.02 12.39
CA VAL A 392 17.67 10.57 12.63
C VAL A 392 18.68 9.84 11.73
N LEU A 393 18.74 10.16 10.44
CA LEU A 393 19.71 9.56 9.52
C LEU A 393 21.15 9.92 9.92
N GLY A 394 21.37 11.16 10.36
CA GLY A 394 22.64 11.62 10.93
C GLY A 394 23.08 10.78 12.13
N ARG A 395 22.18 10.52 13.08
CA ARG A 395 22.49 9.67 14.25
C ARG A 395 22.77 8.22 13.89
N LEU A 396 22.12 7.66 12.87
CA LEU A 396 22.47 6.31 12.38
C LEU A 396 23.90 6.27 11.84
N LYS A 397 24.30 7.30 11.09
CA LYS A 397 25.67 7.47 10.59
C LYS A 397 26.68 7.63 11.74
N GLU A 398 26.41 8.53 12.68
CA GLU A 398 27.26 8.80 13.85
C GLU A 398 27.46 7.56 14.75
N ALA A 399 26.48 6.65 14.77
CA ALA A 399 26.59 5.36 15.44
C ALA A 399 27.53 4.37 14.72
N GLY A 400 28.31 4.79 13.71
CA GLY A 400 29.28 3.98 12.99
C GLY A 400 28.66 3.10 11.91
N ASN A 401 27.61 3.59 11.25
CA ASN A 401 26.96 2.89 10.15
C ASN A 401 27.03 3.69 8.85
N THR A 402 26.88 2.99 7.73
CA THR A 402 26.70 3.61 6.41
C THR A 402 25.22 3.71 6.09
N VAL A 403 24.77 4.82 5.53
CA VAL A 403 23.34 5.07 5.25
C VAL A 403 23.16 5.37 3.77
N PHE A 404 22.58 4.42 3.04
CA PHE A 404 22.24 4.52 1.62
C PHE A 404 20.75 4.77 1.47
N VAL A 405 20.38 5.87 0.80
CA VAL A 405 18.99 6.30 0.70
C VAL A 405 18.63 6.55 -0.75
N VAL A 406 17.60 5.89 -1.27
CA VAL A 406 16.96 6.29 -2.53
C VAL A 406 16.02 7.44 -2.24
N GLU A 407 16.20 8.60 -2.88
CA GLU A 407 15.43 9.80 -2.59
C GLU A 407 15.13 10.67 -3.80
N HIS A 408 14.08 11.47 -3.66
CA HIS A 408 13.56 12.43 -4.64
C HIS A 408 13.33 13.82 -4.04
N GLN A 409 13.30 13.97 -2.72
CA GLN A 409 13.20 15.28 -2.10
C GLN A 409 14.54 16.02 -2.16
N MET A 410 14.57 17.13 -2.90
CA MET A 410 15.80 17.91 -3.11
C MET A 410 16.40 18.44 -1.80
N ASP A 411 15.59 18.72 -0.78
CA ASP A 411 16.10 19.16 0.53
C ASP A 411 16.91 18.07 1.23
N VAL A 412 16.53 16.80 1.06
CA VAL A 412 17.31 15.65 1.54
C VAL A 412 18.57 15.47 0.70
N VAL A 413 18.45 15.55 -0.62
CA VAL A 413 19.58 15.43 -1.56
C VAL A 413 20.67 16.47 -1.28
N ARG A 414 20.29 17.74 -1.00
CA ARG A 414 21.22 18.83 -0.67
C ARG A 414 22.04 18.56 0.60
N ARG A 415 21.51 17.78 1.53
CA ARG A 415 22.11 17.50 2.84
C ARG A 415 22.95 16.22 2.85
N ALA A 416 22.96 15.46 1.76
CA ALA A 416 23.75 14.24 1.66
C ALA A 416 25.26 14.53 1.69
N ASP A 417 26.02 13.61 2.29
CA ASP A 417 27.49 13.66 2.23
C ASP A 417 27.98 13.27 0.82
N TRP A 418 27.26 12.35 0.17
CA TRP A 418 27.57 11.81 -1.15
C TRP A 418 26.30 11.59 -1.98
N LEU A 419 26.41 11.73 -3.29
CA LEU A 419 25.32 11.61 -4.23
C LEU A 419 25.69 10.66 -5.38
N VAL A 420 24.81 9.71 -5.66
CA VAL A 420 24.86 8.84 -6.84
C VAL A 420 23.66 9.16 -7.73
N ASP A 421 23.89 9.77 -8.88
CA ASP A 421 22.84 10.08 -9.87
C ASP A 421 22.81 9.01 -10.96
N VAL A 422 21.64 8.40 -11.17
CA VAL A 422 21.43 7.32 -12.14
C VAL A 422 20.48 7.80 -13.23
N GLY A 423 20.88 7.70 -14.50
CA GLY A 423 20.14 8.27 -15.61
C GLY A 423 20.87 8.12 -16.95
N PRO A 424 20.55 8.91 -17.99
CA PRO A 424 19.79 10.17 -17.94
C PRO A 424 18.26 10.03 -17.93
N LEU A 425 17.73 8.90 -18.40
CA LEU A 425 16.29 8.67 -18.52
C LEU A 425 15.87 7.36 -17.82
N ALA A 426 14.63 6.93 -18.04
CA ALA A 426 14.07 5.70 -17.51
C ALA A 426 14.33 4.49 -18.42
N GLY A 427 14.19 3.29 -17.86
CA GLY A 427 14.15 2.04 -18.63
C GLY A 427 15.44 1.78 -19.40
N GLU A 428 15.28 1.39 -20.66
CA GLU A 428 16.41 1.11 -21.55
C GLU A 428 17.31 2.33 -21.71
N HIS A 429 16.78 3.55 -21.70
CA HIS A 429 17.55 4.80 -21.84
C HIS A 429 18.23 5.27 -20.54
N GLY A 430 18.04 4.56 -19.43
CA GLY A 430 18.68 4.81 -18.15
C GLY A 430 19.89 3.93 -17.87
N GLY A 431 20.05 3.56 -16.59
CA GLY A 431 20.96 2.52 -16.14
C GLY A 431 22.43 2.91 -16.11
N ARG A 432 22.78 4.18 -16.38
CA ARG A 432 24.16 4.69 -16.27
C ARG A 432 24.30 5.50 -14.99
N VAL A 433 25.46 5.38 -14.35
CA VAL A 433 25.86 6.28 -13.27
C VAL A 433 26.39 7.55 -13.93
N LEU A 434 25.70 8.66 -13.73
CA LEU A 434 26.06 9.96 -14.29
C LEU A 434 27.02 10.73 -13.38
N HIS A 435 26.85 10.55 -12.07
CA HIS A 435 27.66 11.18 -11.02
C HIS A 435 27.78 10.24 -9.83
N SER A 436 28.97 10.19 -9.22
CA SER A 436 29.20 9.64 -7.89
C SER A 436 30.20 10.55 -7.18
N GLY A 437 29.71 11.40 -6.27
CA GLY A 437 30.50 12.46 -5.67
C GLY A 437 29.71 13.29 -4.67
N PRO A 438 30.31 14.32 -4.07
CA PRO A 438 29.56 15.30 -3.28
C PRO A 438 28.43 15.94 -4.12
N PRO A 439 27.29 16.34 -3.53
CA PRO A 439 26.15 16.89 -4.26
C PRO A 439 26.49 18.11 -5.16
N ALA A 440 27.39 18.97 -4.71
CA ALA A 440 27.87 20.13 -5.46
C ALA A 440 28.47 19.77 -6.83
N GLY A 441 29.06 18.57 -6.97
CA GLY A 441 29.64 18.12 -8.23
C GLY A 441 28.61 17.89 -9.34
N LEU A 442 27.34 17.69 -9.00
CA LEU A 442 26.28 17.46 -9.98
C LEU A 442 25.98 18.69 -10.85
N ALA A 443 26.34 19.90 -10.39
CA ALA A 443 26.14 21.13 -11.15
C ALA A 443 26.81 21.09 -12.54
N GLY A 444 27.92 20.35 -12.69
CA GLY A 444 28.63 20.18 -13.96
C GLY A 444 28.05 19.11 -14.90
N VAL A 445 27.05 18.34 -14.47
CA VAL A 445 26.54 17.17 -15.22
C VAL A 445 25.29 17.56 -16.00
N ALA A 446 25.48 17.93 -17.27
CA ALA A 446 24.39 18.43 -18.14
C ALA A 446 23.26 17.41 -18.38
N ASP A 447 23.60 16.13 -18.49
CA ASP A 447 22.63 15.06 -18.79
C ASP A 447 21.79 14.65 -17.57
N SER A 448 22.09 15.18 -16.37
CA SER A 448 21.35 14.84 -15.15
C SER A 448 20.01 15.56 -15.10
N ALA A 449 18.92 14.79 -15.08
CA ALA A 449 17.59 15.33 -14.83
C ALA A 449 17.48 15.94 -13.42
N THR A 450 18.19 15.36 -12.44
CA THR A 450 18.21 15.83 -11.04
C THR A 450 18.82 17.24 -10.93
N ARG A 451 19.85 17.54 -11.73
CA ARG A 451 20.58 18.82 -11.69
C ARG A 451 19.66 20.05 -11.74
N ARG A 452 18.66 20.06 -12.64
CA ARG A 452 17.74 21.19 -12.84
C ARG A 452 16.93 21.55 -11.60
N PHE A 453 16.69 20.59 -10.72
CA PHE A 453 15.89 20.78 -9.50
C PHE A 453 16.77 20.99 -8.27
N LEU A 454 17.98 20.43 -8.27
CA LEU A 454 18.96 20.66 -7.21
C LEU A 454 19.54 22.07 -7.29
N PHE A 455 19.83 22.53 -8.51
CA PHE A 455 20.39 23.85 -8.85
C PHE A 455 19.48 24.56 -9.87
N PRO A 456 18.31 25.09 -9.44
CA PRO A 456 17.41 25.81 -10.32
C PRO A 456 18.06 27.12 -10.80
N ASP A 457 18.01 27.38 -12.11
CA ASP A 457 18.58 28.60 -12.72
C ASP A 457 17.76 29.87 -12.42
N ALA A 458 16.47 29.71 -12.12
CA ALA A 458 15.54 30.80 -11.85
C ALA A 458 14.42 30.35 -10.88
N PRO A 459 13.81 31.28 -10.13
CA PRO A 459 12.61 30.98 -9.35
C PRO A 459 11.45 30.58 -10.28
N PRO A 460 10.48 29.79 -9.77
CA PRO A 460 9.32 29.40 -10.54
C PRO A 460 8.51 30.63 -10.99
N ALA A 461 8.01 30.59 -12.22
CA ALA A 461 7.18 31.68 -12.74
C ALA A 461 5.84 31.74 -12.00
N PRO A 462 5.34 32.94 -11.66
CA PRO A 462 4.02 33.08 -11.06
C PRO A 462 2.93 32.60 -12.03
N ARG A 463 1.94 31.90 -11.48
CA ARG A 463 0.82 31.33 -12.25
C ARG A 463 -0.46 32.08 -11.94
N GLU A 464 -1.28 32.33 -12.97
CA GLU A 464 -2.62 32.87 -12.79
C GLU A 464 -3.57 31.77 -12.28
N VAL A 465 -4.28 32.07 -11.19
CA VAL A 465 -5.25 31.18 -10.56
C VAL A 465 -6.56 31.21 -11.33
N ARG A 466 -7.12 30.04 -11.66
CA ARG A 466 -8.40 29.88 -12.36
C ARG A 466 -9.56 30.26 -11.43
N ALA A 467 -10.61 30.87 -11.99
CA ALA A 467 -11.83 31.15 -11.26
C ALA A 467 -12.68 29.88 -11.07
N PRO A 468 -13.17 29.59 -9.85
CA PRO A 468 -14.08 28.47 -9.61
C PRO A 468 -15.39 28.58 -10.40
N SER A 469 -15.85 27.48 -10.99
CA SER A 469 -17.16 27.42 -11.67
C SER A 469 -18.33 27.17 -10.71
N GLY A 470 -18.04 26.75 -9.49
CA GLY A 470 -19.00 26.41 -8.44
C GLY A 470 -18.27 25.93 -7.19
N TRP A 471 -19.03 25.47 -6.20
CA TRP A 471 -18.48 25.03 -4.91
C TRP A 471 -19.24 23.82 -4.40
N LEU A 472 -18.48 22.84 -3.89
CA LEU A 472 -18.98 21.77 -3.05
C LEU A 472 -18.65 22.11 -1.60
N ARG A 473 -19.65 22.08 -0.71
CA ARG A 473 -19.46 22.41 0.71
C ARG A 473 -19.89 21.25 1.58
N LEU A 474 -19.07 20.95 2.59
CA LEU A 474 -19.36 20.02 3.66
C LEU A 474 -19.35 20.81 4.97
N TYR A 475 -20.39 20.67 5.77
CA TYR A 475 -20.53 21.36 7.04
C TYR A 475 -20.51 20.39 8.20
N ASP A 476 -19.90 20.82 9.30
CA ASP A 476 -19.80 20.08 10.56
C ASP A 476 -19.28 18.65 10.34
N VAL A 477 -18.12 18.55 9.67
CA VAL A 477 -17.46 17.28 9.39
C VAL A 477 -16.89 16.71 10.69
N GLU A 478 -17.35 15.51 11.04
CA GLU A 478 -16.90 14.74 12.21
C GLU A 478 -16.48 13.33 11.81
N ARG A 479 -15.16 13.09 11.82
CA ARG A 479 -14.61 11.74 11.62
C ARG A 479 -13.17 11.65 12.10
N HIS A 480 -12.86 10.61 12.87
CA HIS A 480 -11.54 10.40 13.48
C HIS A 480 -11.07 11.65 14.25
N ASN A 481 -10.00 12.31 13.83
CA ASN A 481 -9.50 13.52 14.45
C ASN A 481 -10.07 14.81 13.83
N VAL A 482 -10.81 14.73 12.72
CA VAL A 482 -11.55 15.87 12.15
C VAL A 482 -12.82 16.08 12.96
N ARG A 483 -13.00 17.26 13.56
CA ARG A 483 -14.10 17.55 14.49
C ARG A 483 -14.73 18.91 14.19
N GLY A 484 -16.00 18.91 13.80
CA GLY A 484 -16.78 20.12 13.50
C GLY A 484 -16.16 21.03 12.45
N VAL A 485 -15.63 20.43 11.37
CA VAL A 485 -14.95 21.18 10.31
C VAL A 485 -15.90 21.50 9.17
N ASP A 486 -15.99 22.77 8.81
CA ASP A 486 -16.56 23.20 7.53
C ASP A 486 -15.47 23.21 6.47
N ALA A 487 -15.74 22.62 5.30
CA ALA A 487 -14.78 22.55 4.19
C ALA A 487 -15.46 22.85 2.85
N ALA A 488 -14.88 23.76 2.09
CA ALA A 488 -15.37 24.17 0.78
C ALA A 488 -14.36 23.82 -0.34
N PHE A 489 -14.81 23.05 -1.32
CA PHE A 489 -14.03 22.61 -2.47
C PHE A 489 -14.51 23.32 -3.73
N PRO A 490 -13.67 24.18 -4.35
CA PRO A 490 -14.04 24.85 -5.60
C PRO A 490 -14.09 23.85 -6.77
N LEU A 491 -15.06 24.04 -7.66
CA LEU A 491 -15.27 23.21 -8.85
C LEU A 491 -14.59 23.84 -10.08
N GLY A 492 -14.20 22.99 -11.03
CA GLY A 492 -13.57 23.39 -12.29
C GLY A 492 -12.13 23.86 -12.15
N VAL A 493 -11.48 23.57 -11.02
CA VAL A 493 -10.12 24.03 -10.69
C VAL A 493 -9.27 22.91 -10.07
N PHE A 494 -7.97 23.17 -9.91
CA PHE A 494 -7.04 22.29 -9.22
C PHE A 494 -6.92 22.68 -7.73
N THR A 495 -7.38 21.83 -6.82
CA THR A 495 -7.31 22.06 -5.38
C THR A 495 -6.27 21.14 -4.72
N ALA A 496 -5.36 21.71 -3.94
CA ALA A 496 -4.42 20.95 -3.10
C ALA A 496 -4.85 20.98 -1.63
N VAL A 497 -4.97 19.81 -1.01
CA VAL A 497 -5.22 19.66 0.42
C VAL A 497 -3.91 19.26 1.09
N THR A 498 -3.39 20.14 1.94
CA THR A 498 -2.06 20.01 2.54
C THR A 498 -2.11 20.09 4.08
N GLY A 499 -0.94 20.01 4.71
CA GLY A 499 -0.76 20.03 6.15
C GLY A 499 0.09 18.88 6.66
N VAL A 500 0.46 18.92 7.94
CA VAL A 500 1.42 17.97 8.54
C VAL A 500 0.91 16.52 8.58
N SER A 501 1.82 15.55 8.75
CA SER A 501 1.43 14.14 8.83
C SER A 501 0.47 13.89 9.99
N GLY A 502 -0.62 13.15 9.76
CA GLY A 502 -1.67 12.92 10.76
C GLY A 502 -2.66 14.07 10.97
N SER A 503 -2.62 15.16 10.19
CA SER A 503 -3.53 16.32 10.35
C SER A 503 -4.99 16.08 9.96
N GLY A 504 -5.33 14.97 9.30
CA GLY A 504 -6.70 14.63 8.91
C GLY A 504 -7.01 14.71 7.40
N LYS A 505 -6.01 14.96 6.54
CA LYS A 505 -6.17 15.09 5.07
C LYS A 505 -6.89 13.89 4.42
N SER A 506 -6.38 12.68 4.61
CA SER A 506 -6.97 11.46 4.03
C SER A 506 -8.36 11.16 4.60
N THR A 507 -8.64 11.59 5.83
CA THR A 507 -9.98 11.50 6.44
C THR A 507 -10.95 12.46 5.76
N LEU A 508 -10.57 13.73 5.59
CA LEU A 508 -11.43 14.72 4.94
C LEU A 508 -11.70 14.37 3.47
N VAL A 509 -10.66 14.07 2.69
CA VAL A 509 -10.77 13.86 1.24
C VAL A 509 -11.17 12.43 0.88
N GLY A 510 -10.38 11.45 1.31
CA GLY A 510 -10.52 10.05 0.87
C GLY A 510 -11.68 9.29 1.52
N GLN A 511 -12.23 9.82 2.62
CA GLN A 511 -13.21 9.15 3.46
C GLN A 511 -14.53 9.92 3.52
N VAL A 512 -14.51 11.21 3.90
CA VAL A 512 -15.72 12.04 4.01
C VAL A 512 -16.18 12.52 2.63
N LEU A 513 -15.35 13.28 1.90
CA LEU A 513 -15.73 13.81 0.57
C LEU A 513 -16.04 12.69 -0.43
N ALA A 514 -15.20 11.66 -0.50
CA ALA A 514 -15.45 10.50 -1.37
C ALA A 514 -16.74 9.75 -0.98
N GLY A 515 -17.02 9.62 0.32
CA GLY A 515 -18.23 8.99 0.84
C GLY A 515 -19.50 9.77 0.46
N ALA A 516 -19.50 11.09 0.69
CA ALA A 516 -20.61 11.98 0.37
C ALA A 516 -21.05 11.89 -1.10
N LEU A 517 -20.09 11.75 -2.02
CA LEU A 517 -20.34 11.61 -3.45
C LEU A 517 -20.73 10.19 -3.88
N ALA A 518 -20.30 9.16 -3.14
CA ALA A 518 -20.65 7.77 -3.42
C ALA A 518 -22.08 7.43 -3.01
N ASP A 519 -22.52 7.90 -1.84
CA ASP A 519 -23.85 7.64 -1.28
C ASP A 519 -24.98 8.14 -2.20
N ARG A 520 -24.77 9.29 -2.86
CA ARG A 520 -25.70 9.84 -3.86
C ARG A 520 -25.96 8.89 -5.05
N ARG A 521 -24.97 8.09 -5.46
CA ARG A 521 -25.11 7.22 -6.66
C ARG A 521 -25.70 5.85 -6.35
N GLY A 522 -25.84 5.48 -5.07
CA GLY A 522 -26.37 4.19 -4.62
C GLY A 522 -27.77 4.25 -4.00
N ALA A 523 -28.37 5.43 -3.85
CA ALA A 523 -29.68 5.58 -3.23
C ALA A 523 -30.82 5.29 -4.23
N SER A 524 -31.38 4.08 -4.15
CA SER A 524 -32.83 3.91 -4.28
C SER A 524 -33.48 4.63 -3.09
N GLU A 525 -34.59 5.34 -3.31
CA GLU A 525 -35.20 6.34 -2.41
C GLU A 525 -35.61 5.85 -0.99
N ASP A 526 -35.43 4.57 -0.63
CA ASP A 526 -36.00 3.98 0.60
C ASP A 526 -34.97 3.31 1.57
N GLN A 527 -33.70 3.72 1.62
CA GLN A 527 -32.77 3.22 2.65
C GLN A 527 -32.02 4.34 3.36
N GLU A 528 -32.44 4.65 4.59
CA GLU A 528 -31.65 5.40 5.59
C GLU A 528 -30.34 4.63 5.85
N ARG A 529 -29.27 5.02 5.17
CA ARG A 529 -27.90 4.64 5.52
C ARG A 529 -27.24 5.81 6.24
N PRO A 530 -26.40 5.56 7.26
CA PRO A 530 -25.80 6.62 8.05
C PRO A 530 -24.93 7.53 7.17
N VAL A 531 -25.26 8.83 7.16
CA VAL A 531 -24.49 9.88 6.51
C VAL A 531 -23.08 9.87 7.11
N ILE A 532 -22.06 9.58 6.29
CA ILE A 532 -20.72 9.33 6.81
C ILE A 532 -20.03 10.65 7.16
N GLY A 533 -20.14 11.05 8.43
CA GLY A 533 -19.21 11.97 9.09
C GLY A 533 -19.32 13.45 8.71
N TYR A 534 -20.50 13.93 8.34
CA TYR A 534 -20.81 15.36 8.16
C TYR A 534 -22.30 15.61 8.44
N ALA A 535 -22.67 16.82 8.87
CA ALA A 535 -24.07 17.16 9.16
C ALA A 535 -24.85 17.59 7.91
N ARG A 536 -24.21 18.33 7.00
CA ARG A 536 -24.85 18.86 5.78
C ARG A 536 -23.85 18.96 4.63
N ALA A 537 -24.33 18.73 3.40
CA ALA A 537 -23.56 18.94 2.18
C ALA A 537 -24.35 19.74 1.13
N GLU A 538 -23.64 20.56 0.35
CA GLU A 538 -24.20 21.39 -0.73
C GLU A 538 -23.33 21.28 -2.00
N GLY A 539 -23.92 21.38 -3.19
CA GLY A 539 -23.19 21.37 -4.46
C GLY A 539 -22.77 19.98 -4.95
N LEU A 540 -23.22 18.90 -4.31
CA LEU A 540 -22.94 17.52 -4.73
C LEU A 540 -23.55 17.20 -6.10
N GLU A 541 -24.61 17.90 -6.48
CA GLU A 541 -25.32 17.76 -7.76
C GLU A 541 -24.52 18.22 -8.98
N ALA A 542 -23.52 19.06 -8.78
CA ALA A 542 -22.65 19.50 -9.86
C ALA A 542 -21.66 18.41 -10.32
N VAL A 543 -21.57 17.27 -9.62
CA VAL A 543 -20.60 16.20 -9.91
C VAL A 543 -21.26 14.94 -10.46
N ASP A 544 -21.16 14.75 -11.78
CA ASP A 544 -21.73 13.59 -12.48
C ASP A 544 -20.91 12.31 -12.26
N ARG A 545 -19.58 12.44 -12.13
CA ARG A 545 -18.66 11.31 -11.99
C ARG A 545 -17.58 11.57 -10.94
N LEU A 546 -17.30 10.56 -10.11
CA LEU A 546 -16.21 10.54 -9.13
C LEU A 546 -15.18 9.51 -9.60
N VAL A 547 -13.91 9.92 -9.66
CA VAL A 547 -12.78 9.05 -9.95
C VAL A 547 -11.79 9.17 -8.80
N GLN A 548 -11.55 8.06 -8.09
CA GLN A 548 -10.58 8.01 -7.00
C GLN A 548 -9.33 7.24 -7.44
N VAL A 549 -8.16 7.85 -7.30
CA VAL A 549 -6.88 7.26 -7.69
C VAL A 549 -5.94 7.19 -6.48
N ASP A 550 -5.83 5.99 -5.89
CA ASP A 550 -4.92 5.70 -4.77
C ASP A 550 -3.64 4.97 -5.22
N GLN A 551 -2.64 4.90 -4.34
CA GLN A 551 -1.38 4.19 -4.59
C GLN A 551 -1.46 2.68 -4.35
N ARG A 552 -2.66 2.12 -4.08
CA ARG A 552 -2.78 0.67 -3.85
C ARG A 552 -2.32 -0.09 -5.10
N PRO A 553 -1.68 -1.26 -4.97
CA PRO A 553 -1.26 -2.04 -6.13
C PRO A 553 -2.44 -2.32 -7.07
N ILE A 554 -2.21 -2.27 -8.39
CA ILE A 554 -3.21 -2.66 -9.41
C ILE A 554 -3.59 -4.15 -9.31
N GLY A 555 -2.73 -4.95 -8.66
CA GLY A 555 -2.97 -6.34 -8.30
C GLY A 555 -1.95 -6.80 -7.26
N ARG A 556 -2.27 -7.88 -6.55
CA ARG A 556 -1.44 -8.44 -5.47
C ARG A 556 -0.67 -9.70 -5.86
N THR A 557 -0.85 -10.17 -7.09
CA THR A 557 -0.18 -11.38 -7.61
C THR A 557 0.44 -11.09 -8.97
N PRO A 558 1.43 -11.89 -9.42
CA PRO A 558 2.04 -11.73 -10.74
C PRO A 558 1.09 -11.90 -11.93
N ARG A 559 -0.10 -12.45 -11.68
CA ARG A 559 -1.18 -12.59 -12.67
C ARG A 559 -1.65 -11.22 -13.20
N SER A 560 -1.74 -10.23 -12.33
CA SER A 560 -2.09 -8.85 -12.74
C SER A 560 -0.87 -8.17 -13.35
N ASN A 561 -1.08 -7.44 -14.45
CA ASN A 561 -0.05 -6.65 -15.12
C ASN A 561 -0.68 -5.43 -15.82
N LEU A 562 0.15 -4.56 -16.38
CA LEU A 562 -0.26 -3.33 -17.07
C LEU A 562 -1.26 -3.62 -18.22
N ALA A 563 -0.98 -4.62 -19.05
CA ALA A 563 -1.84 -4.93 -20.21
C ALA A 563 -3.23 -5.43 -19.82
N THR A 564 -3.34 -6.24 -18.75
CA THR A 564 -4.63 -6.71 -18.25
C THR A 564 -5.42 -5.62 -17.55
N TYR A 565 -4.76 -4.74 -16.79
CA TYR A 565 -5.43 -3.67 -16.05
C TYR A 565 -6.04 -2.60 -16.98
N THR A 566 -5.31 -2.23 -18.03
CA THR A 566 -5.74 -1.22 -19.02
C THR A 566 -6.76 -1.76 -20.03
N GLY A 567 -6.97 -3.08 -20.08
CA GLY A 567 -7.78 -3.74 -21.11
C GLY A 567 -7.10 -3.87 -22.48
N LEU A 568 -5.87 -3.34 -22.64
CA LEU A 568 -5.07 -3.48 -23.87
C LEU A 568 -4.91 -4.95 -24.28
N PHE A 569 -4.79 -5.85 -23.30
CA PHE A 569 -4.57 -7.26 -23.56
C PHE A 569 -5.70 -7.94 -24.35
N ASP A 570 -6.94 -7.45 -24.23
CA ASP A 570 -8.06 -7.97 -25.01
C ASP A 570 -7.92 -7.67 -26.50
N VAL A 571 -7.36 -6.51 -26.84
CA VAL A 571 -7.03 -6.14 -28.22
C VAL A 571 -5.94 -7.06 -28.76
N VAL A 572 -4.86 -7.25 -27.99
CA VAL A 572 -3.74 -8.13 -28.35
C VAL A 572 -4.23 -9.55 -28.63
N ARG A 573 -5.02 -10.13 -27.72
CA ARG A 573 -5.55 -11.50 -27.90
C ARG A 573 -6.43 -11.66 -29.14
N LYS A 574 -7.22 -10.64 -29.48
CA LYS A 574 -8.03 -10.64 -30.71
C LYS A 574 -7.16 -10.62 -31.97
N LEU A 575 -6.07 -9.85 -31.97
CA LEU A 575 -5.12 -9.81 -33.09
C LEU A 575 -4.43 -11.17 -33.29
N PHE A 576 -3.96 -11.81 -32.21
CA PHE A 576 -3.36 -13.14 -32.30
C PHE A 576 -4.34 -14.20 -32.82
N ALA A 577 -5.60 -14.18 -32.36
CA ALA A 577 -6.64 -15.08 -32.87
C ALA A 577 -7.00 -14.85 -34.35
N ALA A 578 -6.69 -13.69 -34.91
CA ALA A 578 -6.91 -13.38 -36.32
C ALA A 578 -5.74 -13.80 -37.24
N THR A 579 -4.60 -14.25 -36.69
CA THR A 579 -3.45 -14.70 -37.48
C THR A 579 -3.76 -15.98 -38.29
N PRO A 580 -3.08 -16.21 -39.43
CA PRO A 580 -3.31 -17.39 -40.26
C PRO A 580 -3.16 -18.71 -39.49
N LEU A 581 -2.07 -18.88 -38.73
CA LEU A 581 -1.80 -20.10 -37.97
C LEU A 581 -2.82 -20.33 -36.84
N ALA A 582 -3.28 -19.26 -36.17
CA ALA A 582 -4.35 -19.40 -35.18
C ALA A 582 -5.67 -19.85 -35.82
N ARG A 583 -6.02 -19.31 -36.99
CA ARG A 583 -7.24 -19.70 -37.72
C ARG A 583 -7.17 -21.15 -38.19
N GLU A 584 -6.03 -21.57 -38.73
CA GLU A 584 -5.78 -22.96 -39.15
C GLU A 584 -5.96 -23.94 -37.99
N ARG A 585 -5.45 -23.61 -36.80
CA ARG A 585 -5.55 -24.44 -35.59
C ARG A 585 -6.86 -24.29 -34.82
N GLY A 586 -7.80 -23.47 -35.30
CA GLY A 586 -9.07 -23.19 -34.62
C GLY A 586 -8.92 -22.44 -33.29
N TYR A 587 -7.80 -21.75 -33.07
CA TYR A 587 -7.52 -21.01 -31.85
C TYR A 587 -8.33 -19.72 -31.78
N ARG A 588 -9.02 -19.54 -30.65
CA ARG A 588 -9.76 -18.30 -30.33
C ARG A 588 -8.95 -17.44 -29.36
N ALA A 589 -9.39 -16.20 -29.12
CA ALA A 589 -8.76 -15.27 -28.18
C ALA A 589 -8.59 -15.84 -26.75
N GLY A 590 -9.37 -16.86 -26.36
CA GLY A 590 -9.21 -17.59 -25.10
C GLY A 590 -7.89 -18.38 -25.01
N ARG A 591 -7.40 -18.97 -26.11
CA ARG A 591 -6.11 -19.67 -26.15
C ARG A 591 -4.95 -18.75 -25.76
N PHE A 592 -5.03 -17.49 -26.16
CA PHE A 592 -4.05 -16.45 -25.90
C PHE A 592 -4.21 -15.77 -24.54
N SER A 593 -5.14 -16.22 -23.69
CA SER A 593 -5.28 -15.71 -22.33
C SER A 593 -4.54 -16.61 -21.34
N PHE A 594 -3.59 -16.05 -20.60
CA PHE A 594 -2.93 -16.77 -19.51
C PHE A 594 -3.85 -16.98 -18.27
N ASN A 595 -5.04 -16.36 -18.24
CA ASN A 595 -5.97 -16.46 -17.11
C ASN A 595 -6.91 -17.68 -17.19
N VAL A 596 -6.97 -18.38 -18.32
CA VAL A 596 -7.87 -19.51 -18.55
C VAL A 596 -7.10 -20.72 -19.06
N THR A 597 -7.66 -21.92 -18.85
CA THR A 597 -7.07 -23.17 -19.34
C THR A 597 -7.04 -23.19 -20.87
N GLY A 598 -6.07 -23.92 -21.42
CA GLY A 598 -5.94 -24.13 -22.86
C GLY A 598 -4.54 -23.79 -23.38
N GLY A 599 -4.20 -22.49 -23.44
CA GLY A 599 -2.89 -22.05 -23.94
C GLY A 599 -1.88 -21.64 -22.88
N ARG A 600 -2.32 -21.45 -21.62
CA ARG A 600 -1.43 -21.11 -20.51
C ARG A 600 -0.50 -22.28 -20.14
N CYS A 601 0.60 -21.97 -19.48
CA CYS A 601 1.42 -22.94 -18.78
C CYS A 601 0.65 -23.46 -17.54
N GLU A 602 0.50 -24.77 -17.39
CA GLU A 602 -0.27 -25.36 -16.27
C GLU A 602 0.54 -25.40 -14.96
N THR A 603 1.87 -25.39 -15.02
CA THR A 603 2.74 -25.40 -13.83
C THR A 603 2.59 -24.15 -12.99
N CYS A 604 2.65 -22.97 -13.62
CA CYS A 604 2.39 -21.68 -12.96
C CYS A 604 0.94 -21.20 -13.13
N GLN A 605 0.09 -21.98 -13.80
CA GLN A 605 -1.30 -21.59 -14.12
C GLN A 605 -1.39 -20.18 -14.75
N GLY A 606 -0.44 -19.86 -15.63
CA GLY A 606 -0.33 -18.59 -16.35
C GLY A 606 0.20 -17.39 -15.55
N GLU A 607 0.64 -17.58 -14.30
CA GLU A 607 1.28 -16.50 -13.53
C GLU A 607 2.66 -16.13 -14.07
N GLY A 608 3.38 -17.10 -14.67
CA GLY A 608 4.76 -16.96 -15.12
C GLY A 608 5.78 -17.08 -13.98
N PHE A 609 5.32 -17.02 -12.74
CA PHE A 609 6.12 -17.11 -11.53
C PHE A 609 5.57 -18.18 -10.59
N VAL A 610 6.42 -18.66 -9.69
CA VAL A 610 6.06 -19.54 -8.57
C VAL A 610 6.48 -18.88 -7.27
N SER A 611 5.62 -18.98 -6.24
CA SER A 611 5.95 -18.48 -4.91
C SER A 611 6.93 -19.44 -4.24
N VAL A 612 8.06 -18.92 -3.80
CA VAL A 612 9.06 -19.64 -3.00
C VAL A 612 8.88 -19.21 -1.54
N GLU A 613 8.38 -20.14 -0.72
CA GLU A 613 8.28 -19.92 0.72
C GLU A 613 9.67 -20.10 1.35
N LEU A 614 10.14 -19.05 2.02
CA LEU A 614 11.42 -19.04 2.70
C LEU A 614 11.17 -19.16 4.22
N LEU A 615 11.89 -20.05 4.90
CA LEU A 615 11.64 -20.38 6.32
C LEU A 615 11.75 -19.16 7.27
N PHE A 616 12.72 -18.29 7.03
CA PHE A 616 13.06 -17.17 7.92
C PHE A 616 13.02 -15.81 7.21
N LEU A 617 12.64 -15.79 5.94
CA LEU A 617 12.57 -14.61 5.10
C LEU A 617 11.16 -14.48 4.52
N PRO A 618 10.72 -13.28 4.16
CA PRO A 618 9.47 -13.13 3.42
C PRO A 618 9.50 -13.98 2.14
N SER A 619 8.39 -14.64 1.82
CA SER A 619 8.25 -15.38 0.56
C SER A 619 8.54 -14.46 -0.63
N THR A 620 9.22 -15.01 -1.64
CA THR A 620 9.57 -14.30 -2.88
C THR A 620 8.98 -15.03 -4.08
N TYR A 621 9.00 -14.39 -5.24
CA TYR A 621 8.58 -15.00 -6.50
C TYR A 621 9.82 -15.32 -7.33
N ALA A 622 9.85 -16.52 -7.91
CA ALA A 622 10.86 -16.93 -8.88
C ALA A 622 10.19 -17.22 -10.23
N PRO A 623 10.88 -17.02 -11.37
CA PRO A 623 10.37 -17.43 -12.68
C PRO A 623 9.97 -18.91 -12.68
N CYS A 624 8.86 -19.24 -13.36
CA CYS A 624 8.39 -20.61 -13.47
C CYS A 624 9.46 -21.50 -14.13
N PRO A 625 9.75 -22.69 -13.58
CA PRO A 625 10.80 -23.57 -14.12
C PRO A 625 10.47 -24.12 -15.52
N ASP A 626 9.18 -24.17 -15.90
CA ASP A 626 8.77 -24.83 -17.15
C ASP A 626 8.57 -23.85 -18.30
N CYS A 627 7.99 -22.68 -18.03
CA CYS A 627 7.77 -21.65 -19.06
C CYS A 627 8.76 -20.48 -18.96
N HIS A 628 9.63 -20.46 -17.95
CA HIS A 628 10.65 -19.43 -17.74
C HIS A 628 10.08 -17.99 -17.78
N GLY A 629 8.90 -17.78 -17.19
CA GLY A 629 8.22 -16.49 -17.19
C GLY A 629 7.30 -16.24 -18.39
N ALA A 630 7.32 -17.08 -19.43
CA ALA A 630 6.54 -16.87 -20.65
C ALA A 630 5.01 -16.98 -20.46
N ARG A 631 4.54 -17.66 -19.40
CA ARG A 631 3.11 -17.87 -19.05
C ARG A 631 2.33 -18.83 -19.96
N TYR A 632 2.88 -19.27 -21.08
CA TYR A 632 2.20 -20.09 -22.09
C TYR A 632 2.86 -21.45 -22.29
N ASN A 633 2.10 -22.38 -22.88
CA ASN A 633 2.65 -23.63 -23.40
C ASN A 633 3.33 -23.42 -24.77
N PRO A 634 4.25 -24.32 -25.17
CA PRO A 634 5.00 -24.18 -26.42
C PRO A 634 4.12 -24.02 -27.65
N GLU A 635 3.00 -24.74 -27.75
CA GLU A 635 2.14 -24.73 -28.94
C GLU A 635 1.45 -23.38 -29.15
N THR A 636 1.22 -22.61 -28.08
CA THR A 636 0.67 -21.25 -28.17
C THR A 636 1.74 -20.25 -28.61
N LEU A 637 3.00 -20.48 -28.21
CA LEU A 637 4.14 -19.61 -28.56
C LEU A 637 4.59 -19.75 -30.02
N GLU A 638 4.16 -20.79 -30.73
CA GLU A 638 4.38 -20.93 -32.18
C GLU A 638 3.60 -19.90 -33.01
N VAL A 639 2.49 -19.36 -32.48
CA VAL A 639 1.72 -18.34 -33.18
C VAL A 639 2.41 -17.00 -33.01
N THR A 640 2.77 -16.38 -34.14
CA THR A 640 3.40 -15.05 -34.17
C THR A 640 2.51 -14.02 -34.85
N LEU A 641 2.59 -12.78 -34.36
CA LEU A 641 2.03 -11.59 -34.96
C LEU A 641 3.20 -10.69 -35.35
N ARG A 642 3.34 -10.37 -36.64
CA ARG A 642 4.46 -9.53 -37.16
C ARG A 642 5.84 -10.00 -36.66
N GLY A 643 6.04 -11.32 -36.60
CA GLY A 643 7.31 -11.94 -36.19
C GLY A 643 7.50 -12.15 -34.67
N LEU A 644 6.61 -11.65 -33.81
CA LEU A 644 6.68 -11.84 -32.36
C LEU A 644 5.57 -12.76 -31.86
N ASN A 645 5.92 -13.69 -30.96
CA ASN A 645 4.93 -14.48 -30.23
C ASN A 645 4.29 -13.67 -29.09
N ILE A 646 3.24 -14.21 -28.48
CA ILE A 646 2.48 -13.45 -27.48
C ILE A 646 3.27 -13.13 -26.20
N ALA A 647 4.21 -14.00 -25.80
CA ALA A 647 5.08 -13.72 -24.65
C ALA A 647 6.07 -12.59 -24.97
N GLN A 648 6.64 -12.58 -26.17
CA GLN A 648 7.51 -11.50 -26.65
C GLN A 648 6.76 -10.16 -26.75
N VAL A 649 5.50 -10.17 -27.21
CA VAL A 649 4.65 -8.97 -27.21
C VAL A 649 4.38 -8.47 -25.79
N LEU A 650 4.14 -9.37 -24.84
CA LEU A 650 4.00 -9.01 -23.43
C LEU A 650 5.33 -8.50 -22.83
N ASP A 651 6.48 -8.87 -23.39
CA ASP A 651 7.78 -8.42 -22.93
C ASP A 651 8.18 -7.04 -23.49
N LEU A 652 7.46 -6.52 -24.50
CA LEU A 652 7.69 -5.17 -25.03
C LEU A 652 7.45 -4.10 -23.97
N THR A 653 8.30 -3.06 -23.98
CA THR A 653 8.04 -1.80 -23.27
C THR A 653 6.81 -1.10 -23.87
N VAL A 654 6.17 -0.22 -23.11
CA VAL A 654 5.05 0.61 -23.62
C VAL A 654 5.48 1.42 -24.84
N GLU A 655 6.70 1.96 -24.84
CA GLU A 655 7.27 2.69 -25.98
C GLU A 655 7.42 1.80 -27.22
N SER A 656 8.07 0.63 -27.09
CA SER A 656 8.20 -0.30 -28.21
C SER A 656 6.85 -0.84 -28.69
N ALA A 657 5.91 -1.07 -27.76
CA ALA A 657 4.55 -1.50 -28.09
C ALA A 657 3.77 -0.41 -28.84
N ALA A 658 3.96 0.87 -28.50
CA ALA A 658 3.34 1.99 -29.21
C ALA A 658 3.78 2.03 -30.68
N GLY A 659 5.08 1.81 -30.94
CA GLY A 659 5.60 1.62 -32.30
C GLY A 659 5.03 0.36 -32.98
N PHE A 660 5.03 -0.77 -32.29
CA PHE A 660 4.56 -2.06 -32.84
C PHE A 660 3.07 -2.06 -33.21
N PHE A 661 2.24 -1.33 -32.45
CA PHE A 661 0.79 -1.22 -32.63
C PHE A 661 0.32 0.12 -33.20
N ALA A 662 1.21 0.91 -33.82
CA ALA A 662 0.89 2.24 -34.34
C ALA A 662 -0.35 2.26 -35.28
N GLU A 663 -0.51 1.22 -36.10
CA GLU A 663 -1.65 1.07 -37.04
C GLU A 663 -2.89 0.40 -36.42
N THR A 664 -2.90 0.16 -35.11
CA THR A 664 -4.03 -0.45 -34.38
C THR A 664 -4.70 0.61 -33.48
N PRO A 665 -5.74 1.33 -33.95
CA PRO A 665 -6.32 2.44 -33.19
C PRO A 665 -6.75 2.11 -31.75
N ALA A 666 -7.28 0.89 -31.55
CA ALA A 666 -7.72 0.43 -30.23
C ALA A 666 -6.56 0.27 -29.24
N ALA A 667 -5.36 -0.10 -29.71
CA ALA A 667 -4.16 -0.23 -28.89
C ALA A 667 -3.42 1.12 -28.75
N ALA A 668 -3.32 1.87 -29.86
CA ALA A 668 -2.62 3.16 -29.91
C ALA A 668 -3.14 4.17 -28.89
N ARG A 669 -4.46 4.23 -28.67
CA ARG A 669 -5.06 5.10 -27.64
C ARG A 669 -4.55 4.75 -26.23
N SER A 670 -4.57 3.45 -25.88
CA SER A 670 -4.13 3.02 -24.56
C SER A 670 -2.64 3.27 -24.34
N LEU A 671 -1.83 2.96 -25.34
CA LEU A 671 -0.38 3.13 -25.28
C LEU A 671 0.01 4.62 -25.24
N GLY A 672 -0.67 5.47 -25.99
CA GLY A 672 -0.50 6.93 -25.94
C GLY A 672 -0.72 7.48 -24.53
N THR A 673 -1.84 7.15 -23.90
CA THR A 673 -2.10 7.62 -22.51
C THR A 673 -1.07 7.14 -21.49
N LEU A 674 -0.46 5.95 -21.69
CA LEU A 674 0.59 5.45 -20.82
C LEU A 674 1.92 6.18 -21.05
N LEU A 675 2.23 6.55 -22.29
CA LEU A 675 3.38 7.40 -22.62
C LEU A 675 3.21 8.80 -22.04
N ASP A 676 2.01 9.38 -22.14
CA ASP A 676 1.67 10.72 -21.65
C ASP A 676 1.85 10.87 -20.14
N VAL A 677 1.67 9.79 -19.37
CA VAL A 677 1.93 9.74 -17.91
C VAL A 677 3.35 9.27 -17.56
N GLY A 678 4.25 9.13 -18.55
CA GLY A 678 5.66 8.82 -18.34
C GLY A 678 5.96 7.35 -18.01
N LEU A 679 5.13 6.41 -18.46
CA LEU A 679 5.30 4.97 -18.20
C LEU A 679 5.88 4.19 -19.40
N GLY A 680 6.55 4.87 -20.32
CA GLY A 680 7.11 4.29 -21.55
C GLY A 680 8.04 3.09 -21.32
N TYR A 681 8.74 3.07 -20.20
CA TYR A 681 9.72 2.03 -19.84
C TYR A 681 9.12 0.73 -19.30
N LEU A 682 7.87 0.74 -18.84
CA LEU A 682 7.25 -0.46 -18.27
C LEU A 682 6.96 -1.49 -19.35
N ARG A 683 7.13 -2.78 -19.02
CA ARG A 683 6.75 -3.86 -19.94
C ARG A 683 5.26 -4.16 -19.83
N LEU A 684 4.61 -4.52 -20.94
CA LEU A 684 3.16 -4.79 -20.98
C LEU A 684 2.74 -5.90 -19.99
N GLY A 685 3.56 -6.95 -19.91
CA GLY A 685 3.38 -8.13 -19.08
C GLY A 685 4.02 -8.03 -17.70
N GLN A 686 4.64 -6.90 -17.33
CA GLN A 686 5.35 -6.74 -16.07
C GLN A 686 4.42 -7.04 -14.88
N PRO A 687 4.80 -7.95 -13.96
CA PRO A 687 4.00 -8.27 -12.79
C PRO A 687 3.63 -7.04 -11.96
N ALA A 688 2.36 -6.95 -11.54
CA ALA A 688 1.89 -5.88 -10.66
C ALA A 688 2.64 -5.81 -9.32
N THR A 689 3.23 -6.93 -8.89
CA THR A 689 4.05 -7.04 -7.69
C THR A 689 5.41 -6.33 -7.80
N GLU A 690 5.91 -6.10 -9.02
CA GLU A 690 7.18 -5.41 -9.29
C GLU A 690 7.01 -3.90 -9.50
N LEU A 691 5.78 -3.44 -9.78
CA LEU A 691 5.51 -2.03 -10.03
C LEU A 691 5.64 -1.20 -8.76
N SER A 692 6.14 0.03 -8.83
CA SER A 692 6.14 0.99 -7.71
C SER A 692 4.75 1.55 -7.40
N GLY A 693 4.57 2.23 -6.25
CA GLY A 693 3.28 2.82 -5.84
C GLY A 693 2.83 3.88 -6.84
N GLY A 694 3.73 4.79 -7.18
CA GLY A 694 3.52 5.82 -8.19
C GLY A 694 3.32 5.26 -9.61
N GLU A 695 3.97 4.14 -9.97
CA GLU A 695 3.68 3.45 -11.25
C GLU A 695 2.25 2.89 -11.28
N ALA A 696 1.83 2.20 -10.22
CA ALA A 696 0.47 1.66 -10.11
C ALA A 696 -0.57 2.79 -10.19
N GLN A 697 -0.31 3.92 -9.53
CA GLN A 697 -1.18 5.09 -9.56
C GLN A 697 -1.27 5.73 -10.96
N ARG A 698 -0.13 5.91 -11.64
CA ARG A 698 -0.09 6.44 -13.01
C ARG A 698 -0.78 5.51 -14.02
N ILE A 699 -0.70 4.19 -13.85
CA ILE A 699 -1.47 3.23 -14.67
C ILE A 699 -2.98 3.41 -14.48
N LYS A 700 -3.43 3.60 -13.24
CA LYS A 700 -4.86 3.90 -12.96
C LYS A 700 -5.30 5.19 -13.61
N LEU A 701 -4.49 6.25 -13.48
CA LEU A 701 -4.77 7.53 -14.12
C LEU A 701 -4.86 7.38 -15.64
N ALA A 702 -3.88 6.71 -16.27
CA ALA A 702 -3.91 6.44 -17.71
C ALA A 702 -5.17 5.68 -18.13
N ALA A 703 -5.57 4.63 -17.39
CA ALA A 703 -6.79 3.88 -17.67
C ALA A 703 -8.08 4.75 -17.60
N GLU A 704 -8.09 5.78 -16.74
CA GLU A 704 -9.20 6.73 -16.65
C GLU A 704 -9.16 7.77 -17.78
N LEU A 705 -7.97 8.24 -18.18
CA LEU A 705 -7.79 9.17 -19.30
C LEU A 705 -8.25 8.59 -20.64
N GLN A 706 -8.22 7.26 -20.79
CA GLN A 706 -8.70 6.56 -21.99
C GLN A 706 -10.23 6.58 -22.17
N ARG A 707 -10.99 6.82 -21.09
CA ARG A 707 -12.45 6.72 -21.11
C ARG A 707 -13.08 7.99 -21.66
N ALA A 708 -14.17 7.83 -22.42
CA ALA A 708 -14.94 8.95 -22.92
C ALA A 708 -15.47 9.80 -21.75
N ARG A 709 -15.22 11.11 -21.81
CA ARG A 709 -15.72 12.07 -20.83
C ARG A 709 -17.24 12.21 -20.98
N ARG A 710 -17.95 12.18 -19.85
CA ARG A 710 -19.40 12.43 -19.76
C ARG A 710 -19.65 13.27 -18.51
N GLY A 711 -20.21 14.46 -18.69
CA GLY A 711 -20.52 15.36 -17.59
C GLY A 711 -19.30 15.88 -16.83
N HIS A 712 -19.55 16.54 -15.71
CA HIS A 712 -18.52 17.05 -14.81
C HIS A 712 -17.92 15.91 -13.97
N THR A 713 -16.62 15.69 -14.11
CA THR A 713 -15.90 14.65 -13.37
C THR A 713 -15.03 15.29 -12.28
N LEU A 714 -15.11 14.74 -11.06
CA LEU A 714 -14.24 15.08 -9.95
C LEU A 714 -13.22 13.95 -9.74
N TYR A 715 -11.95 14.30 -9.85
CA TYR A 715 -10.81 13.41 -9.61
C TYR A 715 -10.26 13.64 -8.20
N LEU A 716 -10.23 12.59 -7.38
CA LEU A 716 -9.60 12.57 -6.07
C LEU A 716 -8.30 11.76 -6.14
N LEU A 717 -7.17 12.39 -5.86
CA LEU A 717 -5.88 11.72 -5.82
C LEU A 717 -5.26 11.85 -4.43
N ASP A 718 -4.81 10.73 -3.87
CA ASP A 718 -4.12 10.69 -2.58
C ASP A 718 -2.61 10.61 -2.82
N GLU A 719 -1.91 11.68 -2.46
CA GLU A 719 -0.46 11.87 -2.61
C GLU A 719 0.08 11.40 -3.97
N PRO A 720 -0.37 12.01 -5.09
CA PRO A 720 -0.02 11.56 -6.43
C PRO A 720 1.46 11.73 -6.81
N THR A 721 2.23 12.52 -6.07
CA THR A 721 3.68 12.69 -6.29
C THR A 721 4.58 11.85 -5.40
N THR A 722 4.03 11.08 -4.46
CA THR A 722 4.84 10.27 -3.56
C THR A 722 5.73 9.29 -4.34
N GLY A 723 7.04 9.40 -4.12
CA GLY A 723 8.05 8.58 -4.77
C GLY A 723 8.31 8.91 -6.24
N LEU A 724 7.88 10.09 -6.71
CA LEU A 724 8.21 10.59 -8.04
C LEU A 724 9.39 11.55 -7.97
N HIS A 725 10.27 11.46 -8.96
CA HIS A 725 11.28 12.47 -9.17
C HIS A 725 10.61 13.78 -9.63
N PRO A 726 11.13 14.98 -9.30
CA PRO A 726 10.53 16.25 -9.70
C PRO A 726 10.24 16.38 -11.21
N ALA A 727 11.10 15.82 -12.08
CA ALA A 727 10.84 15.75 -13.52
C ALA A 727 9.59 14.91 -13.88
N ASP A 728 9.32 13.83 -13.16
CA ASP A 728 8.12 13.00 -13.34
C ASP A 728 6.88 13.72 -12.78
N VAL A 729 7.06 14.50 -11.70
CA VAL A 729 6.00 15.38 -11.15
C VAL A 729 5.57 16.41 -12.20
N GLU A 730 6.50 17.06 -12.91
CA GLU A 730 6.16 18.00 -14.00
C GLU A 730 5.28 17.33 -15.08
N VAL A 731 5.59 16.09 -15.46
CA VAL A 731 4.81 15.32 -16.45
C VAL A 731 3.39 15.05 -15.92
N LEU A 732 3.29 14.57 -14.69
CA LEU A 732 2.01 14.28 -14.04
C LEU A 732 1.15 15.54 -13.90
N MET A 733 1.74 16.64 -13.44
CA MET A 733 1.04 17.91 -13.25
C MET A 733 0.50 18.48 -14.55
N ARG A 734 1.22 18.30 -15.67
CA ARG A 734 0.70 18.65 -17.00
C ARG A 734 -0.58 17.88 -17.34
N GLN A 735 -0.63 16.59 -17.04
CA GLN A 735 -1.83 15.77 -17.28
C GLN A 735 -2.99 16.18 -16.37
N LEU A 736 -2.73 16.47 -15.09
CA LEU A 736 -3.76 16.89 -14.14
C LEU A 736 -4.32 18.27 -14.49
N HIS A 737 -3.49 19.24 -14.89
CA HIS A 737 -3.98 20.52 -15.38
C HIS A 737 -4.77 20.37 -16.69
N GLY A 738 -4.36 19.46 -17.59
CA GLY A 738 -5.14 19.14 -18.80
C GLY A 738 -6.53 18.54 -18.51
N LEU A 739 -6.73 17.89 -17.36
CA LEU A 739 -8.08 17.49 -16.90
C LEU A 739 -8.92 18.70 -16.50
N VAL A 740 -8.31 19.65 -15.77
CA VAL A 740 -8.97 20.88 -15.31
C VAL A 740 -9.34 21.78 -16.49
N GLU A 741 -8.44 21.96 -17.45
CA GLU A 741 -8.69 22.72 -18.68
C GLU A 741 -9.84 22.15 -19.52
N ALA A 742 -10.07 20.85 -19.40
CA ALA A 742 -11.21 20.19 -20.01
C ALA A 742 -12.50 20.25 -19.19
N GLY A 743 -12.55 21.04 -18.11
CA GLY A 743 -13.74 21.29 -17.29
C GLY A 743 -13.95 20.30 -16.14
N SER A 744 -12.96 19.46 -15.81
CA SER A 744 -13.02 18.58 -14.63
C SER A 744 -12.56 19.32 -13.36
N THR A 745 -12.92 18.79 -12.19
CA THR A 745 -12.33 19.22 -10.91
C THR A 745 -11.26 18.21 -10.50
N VAL A 746 -10.11 18.68 -10.04
CA VAL A 746 -9.04 17.82 -9.50
C VAL A 746 -8.75 18.25 -8.07
N VAL A 747 -8.89 17.33 -7.12
CA VAL A 747 -8.50 17.53 -5.72
C VAL A 747 -7.41 16.53 -5.39
N VAL A 748 -6.26 17.04 -4.94
CA VAL A 748 -5.11 16.23 -4.55
C VAL A 748 -4.83 16.41 -3.05
N VAL A 749 -4.55 15.32 -2.35
CA VAL A 749 -3.88 15.40 -1.04
C VAL A 749 -2.38 15.47 -1.32
N GLU A 750 -1.70 16.52 -0.88
CA GLU A 750 -0.30 16.75 -1.26
C GLU A 750 0.57 17.38 -0.16
N HIS A 751 1.87 17.04 -0.23
CA HIS A 751 2.93 17.57 0.62
C HIS A 751 4.07 18.18 -0.18
N ASP A 752 4.17 17.92 -1.48
CA ASP A 752 5.14 18.58 -2.34
C ASP A 752 4.72 20.03 -2.59
N MET A 753 5.52 20.97 -2.09
CA MET A 753 5.21 22.39 -2.19
C MET A 753 5.28 22.94 -3.61
N ALA A 754 6.00 22.30 -4.53
CA ALA A 754 5.92 22.67 -5.95
C ALA A 754 4.53 22.37 -6.53
N VAL A 755 3.89 21.28 -6.10
CA VAL A 755 2.50 20.98 -6.51
C VAL A 755 1.51 21.90 -5.82
N VAL A 756 1.67 22.12 -4.51
CA VAL A 756 0.79 23.02 -3.74
C VAL A 756 0.87 24.46 -4.27
N ALA A 757 2.07 24.93 -4.64
CA ALA A 757 2.27 26.23 -5.28
C ALA A 757 1.61 26.32 -6.66
N GLY A 758 1.52 25.19 -7.40
CA GLY A 758 0.85 25.12 -8.70
C GLY A 758 -0.69 25.11 -8.63
N ALA A 759 -1.27 24.97 -7.44
CA ALA A 759 -2.71 24.85 -7.26
C ALA A 759 -3.48 26.14 -7.52
N ASP A 760 -4.77 26.01 -7.86
CA ASP A 760 -5.71 27.12 -7.91
C ASP A 760 -6.24 27.45 -6.50
N TRP A 761 -6.41 26.44 -5.66
CA TRP A 761 -6.88 26.58 -4.27
C TRP A 761 -6.13 25.63 -3.35
N VAL A 762 -5.86 26.07 -2.13
CA VAL A 762 -5.18 25.30 -1.09
C VAL A 762 -6.07 25.23 0.15
N ILE A 763 -6.20 24.03 0.73
CA ILE A 763 -6.82 23.80 2.04
C ILE A 763 -5.75 23.21 2.95
N ASP A 764 -5.30 23.96 3.95
CA ASP A 764 -4.28 23.51 4.90
C ASP A 764 -4.93 23.00 6.20
N LEU A 765 -4.59 21.77 6.56
CA LEU A 765 -5.06 21.09 7.78
C LEU A 765 -3.99 21.05 8.86
N GLY A 766 -4.37 21.40 10.09
CA GLY A 766 -3.44 21.38 11.22
C GLY A 766 -4.09 21.86 12.51
N PRO A 767 -3.32 22.53 13.40
CA PRO A 767 -1.90 22.90 13.29
C PRO A 767 -0.90 21.73 13.52
N GLY A 768 -1.36 20.59 14.03
CA GLY A 768 -0.56 19.38 14.27
C GLY A 768 -1.17 18.12 13.66
N GLY A 769 -0.62 16.96 14.02
CA GLY A 769 -1.24 15.65 13.77
C GLY A 769 -2.03 15.14 14.98
N GLY A 770 -2.90 14.14 14.77
CA GLY A 770 -3.72 13.55 15.83
C GLY A 770 -4.72 14.54 16.41
N ASP A 771 -4.85 14.59 17.74
CA ASP A 771 -5.79 15.46 18.45
C ASP A 771 -5.47 16.96 18.35
N ARG A 772 -4.23 17.30 17.96
CA ARG A 772 -3.83 18.69 17.63
C ARG A 772 -4.08 19.05 16.17
N GLY A 773 -4.59 18.12 15.36
CA GLY A 773 -4.94 18.32 13.97
C GLY A 773 -6.44 18.47 13.76
N GLY A 774 -6.89 18.10 12.56
CA GLY A 774 -8.31 17.96 12.24
C GLY A 774 -9.06 19.28 12.12
N ARG A 775 -8.36 20.38 11.85
CA ARG A 775 -8.93 21.72 11.63
C ARG A 775 -8.37 22.31 10.35
N VAL A 776 -9.19 23.05 9.61
CA VAL A 776 -8.70 23.93 8.53
C VAL A 776 -8.05 25.14 9.19
N VAL A 777 -6.73 25.28 9.01
CA VAL A 777 -5.95 26.39 9.58
C VAL A 777 -5.80 27.56 8.62
N ALA A 778 -5.91 27.29 7.32
CA ALA A 778 -5.94 28.26 6.25
C ALA A 778 -6.60 27.64 5.01
N GLU A 779 -7.34 28.45 4.26
CA GLU A 779 -7.84 28.08 2.94
C GLU A 779 -7.82 29.31 2.03
N GLY A 780 -7.58 29.10 0.73
CA GLY A 780 -7.47 30.21 -0.22
C GLY A 780 -6.58 29.90 -1.42
N PRO A 781 -6.34 30.88 -2.29
CA PRO A 781 -5.28 30.80 -3.29
C PRO A 781 -3.91 30.59 -2.61
N PRO A 782 -2.92 29.95 -3.27
CA PRO A 782 -1.63 29.64 -2.66
C PRO A 782 -0.92 30.83 -1.98
N VAL A 783 -0.97 32.01 -2.60
CA VAL A 783 -0.37 33.25 -2.06
C VAL A 783 -1.00 33.65 -0.73
N ALA A 784 -2.33 33.52 -0.58
CA ALA A 784 -3.02 33.84 0.67
C ALA A 784 -2.67 32.85 1.79
N VAL A 785 -2.57 31.55 1.46
CA VAL A 785 -2.19 30.52 2.43
C VAL A 785 -0.72 30.66 2.86
N ALA A 786 0.17 31.14 1.97
CA ALA A 786 1.58 31.43 2.29
C ALA A 786 1.78 32.55 3.33
N GLU A 787 0.75 33.35 3.60
CA GLU A 787 0.76 34.42 4.60
C GLU A 787 0.07 34.03 5.91
N ALA A 788 -0.54 32.85 5.99
CA ALA A 788 -1.32 32.42 7.14
C ALA A 788 -0.43 32.12 8.37
N PRO A 789 -0.54 32.87 9.49
CA PRO A 789 0.40 32.77 10.61
C PRO A 789 0.28 31.49 11.43
N LYS A 790 -0.86 30.80 11.38
CA LYS A 790 -1.13 29.55 12.11
C LYS A 790 -0.82 28.30 11.30
N SER A 791 -0.48 28.45 10.02
CA SER A 791 -0.16 27.35 9.11
C SER A 791 1.30 26.94 9.30
N ARG A 792 1.55 25.63 9.51
CA ARG A 792 2.92 25.08 9.45
C ARG A 792 3.43 24.99 8.01
N THR A 793 2.55 25.10 7.03
CA THR A 793 2.85 25.03 5.60
C THR A 793 3.24 26.38 5.01
N ALA A 794 2.71 27.48 5.56
CA ALA A 794 2.87 28.84 5.01
C ALA A 794 4.31 29.22 4.65
N GLY A 795 5.29 28.97 5.53
CA GLY A 795 6.70 29.31 5.27
C GLY A 795 7.31 28.52 4.11
N TYR A 796 6.95 27.24 3.98
CA TYR A 796 7.43 26.39 2.89
C TYR A 796 6.75 26.72 1.56
N LEU A 797 5.45 27.02 1.60
CA LEU A 797 4.71 27.47 0.43
C LEU A 797 5.23 28.83 -0.06
N ARG A 798 5.56 29.75 0.84
CA ARG A 798 6.19 31.04 0.51
C ARG A 798 7.51 30.85 -0.23
N ALA A 799 8.37 29.97 0.28
CA ALA A 799 9.65 29.64 -0.36
C ALA A 799 9.44 29.00 -1.75
N ALA A 800 8.48 28.09 -1.88
CA ALA A 800 8.15 27.45 -3.17
C ALA A 800 7.55 28.42 -4.20
N LEU A 801 6.84 29.46 -3.75
CA LEU A 801 6.33 30.53 -4.61
C LEU A 801 7.39 31.60 -4.95
N GLY A 802 8.59 31.54 -4.35
CA GLY A 802 9.63 32.55 -4.54
C GLY A 802 9.26 33.92 -3.96
N LEU A 803 8.37 33.96 -2.95
CA LEU A 803 7.97 35.19 -2.26
C LEU A 803 9.00 35.55 -1.18
N ALA A 804 9.35 36.84 -1.10
CA ALA A 804 10.36 37.37 -0.18
C ALA A 804 9.93 37.36 1.30
#